data_AF-A0A3N9NPM7-F1
#
_entry.id   AF-A0A3N9NPM7-F1
#
_cell.length_a   1.000
_cell.length_b   1.000
_cell.length_c   1.000
_cell.angle_alpha   90.00
_cell.angle_beta   90.00
_cell.angle_gamma   90.00
#
_symmetry.space_group_name_H-M   'P 1'
#
loop_
_entity.id
_entity.type
_entity.pdbx_description
1 polymer ?
#
loop_
_entity_poly.entity_id
_entity_poly.type
_entity_poly.pdbx_seq_one_letter_code
_entity_poly.pdbx_strand_id
1 'polypeptide(L)'
;MKYNSTILKKALPVILFSLFFACNRQAIWLQQWRELSDMPGFLTIQFPLDNSLFPPEIAPTTVRWADTTGAQQWFVVVAKAPKKVLYSTISKDLYWQPDSLLWQTMKKCGLAEPVTVSVLGIRGNKIVSGAECSFQTSADSVGAPIFYRAVPLPFLFAVKNFDKIRWHLGDIASSKAAPLMLQKLPLCGNCHSFTRDGRTLAMDVDYANDKGSYVISDIAEKTVLTPDKIITWSSYRPQDRQKTYGLLSQISPDGRYVASTVKDRSIFVATEGLYYSQLFFPIKGIIAIYDRYTDEFYALPGAADSYYVQSNPSWSHDGKYLYFCRNVAYTSAAIEQTSEVLLPTELAQEFIDGEREFKFDIYRIPFNEGRGGTAEPLPGASGNGKSNYFPRMSPDGTWLVFCQADNFMLLQPDSKLYIIPPEGGEPRLLSCNADEMNSWHSWSPNSRWLVFTSKIRSPYTDLLLTHIDEHGQSSPPVLLDNLAFDRYAINIPEFVYLGNRNWRSLVDEFSNQAHYYFTMARSYAAKQQIDQAMHALETAISLDPTYANSYILKGHIEFANGLYDRALISYEKATLYEKNDAELYVNLATTCYKLGDYEKAIRIYNQADELQTGQFGVYLGRALAYAQLDRLKEAMRDFDRAIDIDPHSASAYYERGICRALSGDWKNAISDLQQSIHFEPDNADAHEKLGTCYYQVHDYKKAVDSFTLAITLTPTFKLYEYRGDSKFKLNDMQGAINDYTAAINAQPRAGTSYYRRGVVFIKLGDRQSGCNDLLMAKQFGIREADGMIRKHCQ
;
A
#
# COMPACT_ATOMS: atom_id res chain seq x y z
N MET A 1 67.38 -29.16 36.01
CA MET A 1 66.37 -28.09 36.19
C MET A 1 65.16 -28.70 36.88
N LYS A 2 64.93 -28.35 38.16
CA LYS A 2 63.84 -28.87 38.99
C LYS A 2 62.64 -27.93 38.88
N TYR A 3 61.51 -28.43 38.38
CA TYR A 3 60.25 -27.69 38.30
C TYR A 3 59.67 -27.48 39.71
N ASN A 4 59.38 -26.21 40.05
CA ASN A 4 58.82 -25.78 41.33
C ASN A 4 57.36 -26.24 41.46
N SER A 5 57.13 -27.26 42.28
CA SER A 5 55.82 -27.84 42.63
C SER A 5 55.04 -27.04 43.70
N THR A 6 55.42 -25.80 43.95
CA THR A 6 54.99 -25.02 45.12
C THR A 6 53.82 -24.06 44.85
N ILE A 7 53.52 -23.76 43.58
CA ILE A 7 52.41 -22.83 43.22
C ILE A 7 51.07 -23.59 43.07
N LEU A 8 51.08 -24.86 42.68
CA LEU A 8 49.84 -25.67 42.59
C LEU A 8 49.29 -26.13 43.97
N LYS A 9 50.11 -26.16 45.03
CA LYS A 9 49.70 -26.64 46.36
C LYS A 9 49.14 -25.56 47.30
N LYS A 10 49.23 -24.28 46.95
CA LYS A 10 48.68 -23.16 47.75
C LYS A 10 47.39 -22.55 47.18
N ALA A 11 47.05 -22.82 45.92
CA ALA A 11 45.74 -22.45 45.35
C ALA A 11 44.65 -23.49 45.64
N LEU A 12 45.03 -24.78 45.79
CA LEU A 12 44.09 -25.86 46.10
C LEU A 12 43.33 -25.67 47.42
N PRO A 13 43.96 -25.29 48.56
CA PRO A 13 43.25 -25.18 49.83
C PRO A 13 42.26 -24.02 49.86
N VAL A 14 42.54 -22.89 49.18
CA VAL A 14 41.65 -21.72 49.15
C VAL A 14 40.44 -21.95 48.24
N ILE A 15 40.63 -22.70 47.15
CA ILE A 15 39.54 -23.15 46.27
C ILE A 15 38.70 -24.24 46.98
N LEU A 16 39.33 -25.19 47.69
CA LEU A 16 38.63 -26.18 48.52
C LEU A 16 37.91 -25.55 49.73
N PHE A 17 38.47 -24.53 50.40
CA PHE A 17 37.83 -23.86 51.53
C PHE A 17 36.60 -23.03 51.11
N SER A 18 36.68 -22.34 49.97
CA SER A 18 35.56 -21.58 49.43
C SER A 18 34.43 -22.48 48.90
N LEU A 19 34.78 -23.64 48.30
CA LEU A 19 33.83 -24.69 47.92
C LEU A 19 33.16 -25.36 49.13
N PHE A 20 33.88 -25.62 50.22
CA PHE A 20 33.31 -26.22 51.44
C PHE A 20 32.30 -25.29 52.14
N PHE A 21 32.55 -23.97 52.21
CA PHE A 21 31.62 -23.02 52.84
C PHE A 21 30.39 -22.71 51.99
N ALA A 22 30.51 -22.66 50.66
CA ALA A 22 29.38 -22.46 49.76
C ALA A 22 28.41 -23.66 49.77
N CYS A 23 28.94 -24.88 49.81
CA CYS A 23 28.16 -26.12 49.91
C CYS A 23 27.36 -26.21 51.23
N ASN A 24 27.92 -25.68 52.33
CA ASN A 24 27.26 -25.67 53.64
C ASN A 24 26.09 -24.67 53.72
N ARG A 25 26.16 -23.52 53.03
CA ARG A 25 25.07 -22.52 53.03
C ARG A 25 23.85 -22.97 52.24
N GLN A 26 24.03 -23.57 51.07
CA GLN A 26 22.91 -24.10 50.28
C GLN A 26 22.17 -25.22 51.02
N ALA A 27 22.88 -26.08 51.75
CA ALA A 27 22.28 -27.11 52.58
C ALA A 27 21.36 -26.51 53.68
N ILE A 28 21.79 -25.41 54.31
CA ILE A 28 20.99 -24.69 55.31
C ILE A 28 19.72 -24.10 54.67
N TRP A 29 19.84 -23.40 53.54
CA TRP A 29 18.67 -22.83 52.87
C TRP A 29 17.70 -23.90 52.36
N LEU A 30 18.24 -25.04 51.89
CA LEU A 30 17.41 -26.16 51.46
C LEU A 30 16.66 -26.80 52.63
N GLN A 31 17.28 -26.91 53.81
CA GLN A 31 16.59 -27.36 55.02
C GLN A 31 15.50 -26.36 55.43
N GLN A 32 15.82 -25.06 55.46
CA GLN A 32 14.84 -24.01 55.77
C GLN A 32 13.65 -24.05 54.80
N TRP A 33 13.90 -24.19 53.50
CA TRP A 33 12.86 -24.35 52.49
C TRP A 33 11.94 -25.56 52.75
N ARG A 34 12.49 -26.70 53.19
CA ARG A 34 11.68 -27.88 53.54
C ARG A 34 10.73 -27.59 54.70
N GLU A 35 11.17 -26.81 55.67
CA GLU A 35 10.42 -26.45 56.88
C GLU A 35 9.37 -25.34 56.64
N LEU A 36 9.46 -24.57 55.54
CA LEU A 36 8.45 -23.55 55.21
C LEU A 36 7.06 -24.16 54.96
N SER A 37 6.05 -23.70 55.69
CA SER A 37 4.63 -23.95 55.35
C SER A 37 4.17 -23.04 54.20
N ASP A 38 4.67 -21.81 54.18
CA ASP A 38 4.33 -20.75 53.22
C ASP A 38 5.58 -20.00 52.78
N MET A 39 5.53 -19.40 51.59
CA MET A 39 6.66 -18.64 51.05
C MET A 39 6.73 -17.24 51.71
N PRO A 40 7.92 -16.81 52.18
CA PRO A 40 8.08 -15.55 52.91
C PRO A 40 8.10 -14.33 51.98
N GLY A 41 7.77 -13.14 52.49
CA GLY A 41 7.99 -11.86 51.78
C GLY A 41 7.16 -11.67 50.50
N PHE A 42 7.55 -10.71 49.67
CA PHE A 42 6.84 -10.33 48.43
C PHE A 42 7.73 -10.55 47.20
N LEU A 43 7.79 -11.80 46.76
CA LEU A 43 8.35 -12.22 45.47
C LEU A 43 7.21 -12.81 44.63
N THR A 44 7.24 -12.62 43.31
CA THR A 44 6.26 -13.22 42.41
C THR A 44 6.96 -13.87 41.22
N ILE A 45 6.71 -15.16 41.00
CA ILE A 45 7.11 -15.82 39.76
C ILE A 45 6.15 -15.35 38.66
N GLN A 46 6.71 -14.68 37.66
CA GLN A 46 5.95 -14.15 36.52
C GLN A 46 5.75 -15.22 35.45
N PHE A 47 6.77 -16.07 35.24
CA PHE A 47 6.69 -17.22 34.34
C PHE A 47 7.53 -18.39 34.89
N PRO A 48 7.08 -19.65 34.71
CA PRO A 48 5.72 -20.01 34.31
C PRO A 48 4.70 -19.61 35.37
N LEU A 49 3.44 -19.49 34.94
CA LEU A 49 2.33 -19.28 35.86
C LEU A 49 2.07 -20.57 36.65
N ASP A 50 1.48 -20.42 37.84
CA ASP A 50 1.15 -21.58 38.66
C ASP A 50 0.11 -22.47 37.96
N ASN A 51 0.30 -23.79 38.06
CA ASN A 51 -0.47 -24.84 37.37
C ASN A 51 -0.37 -24.80 35.84
N SER A 52 0.67 -24.21 35.25
CA SER A 52 0.92 -24.29 33.81
C SER A 52 1.05 -25.74 33.32
N LEU A 53 0.59 -26.01 32.10
CA LEU A 53 0.71 -27.30 31.43
C LEU A 53 1.62 -27.16 30.20
N PHE A 54 2.74 -27.87 30.19
CA PHE A 54 3.72 -27.80 29.12
C PHE A 54 3.57 -28.93 28.09
N PRO A 55 3.75 -28.68 26.78
CA PRO A 55 3.86 -29.73 25.79
C PRO A 55 5.07 -30.64 26.04
N PRO A 56 5.00 -31.95 25.74
CA PRO A 56 6.11 -32.87 25.96
C PRO A 56 7.37 -32.51 25.15
N GLU A 57 7.22 -31.90 23.98
CA GLU A 57 8.33 -31.53 23.09
C GLU A 57 8.97 -30.18 23.41
N ILE A 58 8.32 -29.30 24.19
CA ILE A 58 8.76 -27.90 24.34
C ILE A 58 10.21 -27.82 24.83
N ALA A 59 10.97 -26.89 24.26
CA ALA A 59 12.32 -26.54 24.67
C ALA A 59 12.36 -25.99 26.11
N PRO A 60 13.53 -25.96 26.77
CA PRO A 60 13.65 -25.37 28.10
C PRO A 60 13.14 -23.92 28.14
N THR A 61 12.20 -23.63 29.04
CA THR A 61 11.63 -22.28 29.19
C THR A 61 12.26 -21.52 30.35
N THR A 62 12.33 -20.20 30.24
CA THR A 62 12.91 -19.36 31.29
C THR A 62 11.93 -19.16 32.45
N VAL A 63 12.35 -19.49 33.67
CA VAL A 63 11.67 -19.09 34.91
C VAL A 63 12.05 -17.64 35.21
N ARG A 64 11.07 -16.75 35.38
CA ARG A 64 11.26 -15.31 35.63
C ARG A 64 10.46 -14.87 36.84
N TRP A 65 11.02 -13.96 37.63
CA TRP A 65 10.35 -13.45 38.82
C TRP A 65 10.62 -11.96 39.03
N ALA A 66 9.73 -11.32 39.77
CA ALA A 66 9.93 -9.99 40.30
C ALA A 66 10.20 -10.08 41.81
N ASP A 67 11.19 -9.33 42.29
CA ASP A 67 11.50 -9.24 43.71
C ASP A 67 11.86 -7.80 44.07
N THR A 68 11.09 -7.21 44.99
CA THR A 68 11.28 -5.83 45.47
C THR A 68 11.99 -5.79 46.84
N THR A 69 12.31 -6.94 47.42
CA THR A 69 12.82 -7.06 48.79
C THR A 69 14.32 -6.82 48.92
N GLY A 70 15.00 -6.29 47.89
CA GLY A 70 16.44 -6.02 47.88
C GLY A 70 17.29 -7.26 48.19
N ALA A 71 16.83 -8.44 47.76
CA ALA A 71 17.65 -9.64 47.71
C ALA A 71 18.87 -9.42 46.80
N GLN A 72 19.98 -10.09 47.12
CA GLN A 72 21.24 -9.97 46.38
C GLN A 72 21.46 -11.14 45.41
N GLN A 73 20.79 -12.26 45.67
CA GLN A 73 20.82 -13.49 44.88
C GLN A 73 19.56 -14.31 45.21
N TRP A 74 19.20 -15.24 44.34
CA TRP A 74 18.00 -16.06 44.47
C TRP A 74 18.36 -17.54 44.46
N PHE A 75 17.94 -18.26 45.49
CA PHE A 75 18.09 -19.71 45.56
C PHE A 75 16.87 -20.37 44.92
N VAL A 76 17.10 -21.08 43.82
CA VAL A 76 16.07 -21.77 43.04
C VAL A 76 16.09 -23.24 43.40
N VAL A 77 14.93 -23.81 43.73
CA VAL A 77 14.75 -25.21 44.07
C VAL A 77 13.70 -25.81 43.14
N VAL A 78 14.07 -26.86 42.43
CA VAL A 78 13.12 -27.68 41.65
C VAL A 78 12.83 -28.94 42.44
N ALA A 79 11.57 -29.24 42.66
CA ALA A 79 11.16 -30.40 43.44
C ALA A 79 9.92 -31.07 42.85
N LYS A 80 9.62 -32.26 43.38
CA LYS A 80 8.37 -32.99 43.16
C LYS A 80 7.72 -33.35 44.49
N ALA A 81 6.46 -33.73 44.46
CA ALA A 81 5.71 -33.98 45.69
C ALA A 81 6.18 -35.24 46.45
N PRO A 82 6.19 -35.22 47.79
CA PRO A 82 6.26 -34.04 48.66
C PRO A 82 7.73 -33.57 48.82
N LYS A 83 8.04 -32.33 48.39
CA LYS A 83 9.34 -31.63 48.54
C LYS A 83 10.60 -32.47 48.26
N LYS A 84 10.51 -33.45 47.36
CA LYS A 84 11.68 -34.23 46.89
C LYS A 84 12.44 -33.40 45.86
N VAL A 85 13.59 -32.91 46.28
CA VAL A 85 14.46 -32.05 45.47
C VAL A 85 14.99 -32.82 44.26
N LEU A 86 14.79 -32.25 43.08
CA LEU A 86 15.35 -32.70 41.81
C LEU A 86 16.63 -31.93 41.47
N TYR A 87 16.63 -30.62 41.75
CA TYR A 87 17.75 -29.73 41.46
C TYR A 87 17.68 -28.49 42.34
N SER A 88 18.82 -27.87 42.62
CA SER A 88 18.86 -26.55 43.25
C SER A 88 20.06 -25.75 42.76
N THR A 89 19.89 -24.45 42.58
CA THR A 89 20.95 -23.55 42.12
C THR A 89 20.78 -22.15 42.69
N ILE A 90 21.78 -21.29 42.48
CA ILE A 90 21.71 -19.87 42.81
C ILE A 90 21.73 -19.08 41.51
N SER A 91 20.74 -18.21 41.31
CA SER A 91 20.75 -17.18 40.29
C SER A 91 21.14 -15.83 40.88
N LYS A 92 21.90 -15.04 40.13
CA LYS A 92 22.16 -13.62 40.43
C LYS A 92 21.26 -12.69 39.64
N ASP A 93 20.48 -13.25 38.73
CA ASP A 93 19.55 -12.54 37.88
C ASP A 93 18.12 -12.83 38.34
N LEU A 94 17.17 -12.00 37.91
CA LEU A 94 15.73 -12.19 38.13
C LEU A 94 15.11 -13.28 37.22
N TYR A 95 15.94 -14.19 36.73
CA TYR A 95 15.55 -15.31 35.90
C TYR A 95 16.51 -16.48 36.05
N TRP A 96 16.04 -17.67 35.65
CA TRP A 96 16.81 -18.89 35.55
C TRP A 96 16.20 -19.80 34.49
N GLN A 97 17.03 -20.46 33.68
CA GLN A 97 16.58 -21.45 32.71
C GLN A 97 17.25 -22.80 33.03
N PRO A 98 16.49 -23.90 33.12
CA PRO A 98 17.07 -25.23 33.27
C PRO A 98 17.85 -25.61 32.00
N ASP A 99 18.94 -26.36 32.17
CA ASP A 99 19.58 -26.99 31.01
C ASP A 99 18.69 -28.08 30.40
N SER A 100 19.05 -28.55 29.20
CA SER A 100 18.24 -29.54 28.47
C SER A 100 18.07 -30.86 29.23
N LEU A 101 19.04 -31.30 30.03
CA LEU A 101 18.98 -32.56 30.74
C LEU A 101 18.03 -32.47 31.95
N LEU A 102 18.15 -31.40 32.72
CA LEU A 102 17.25 -31.10 33.82
C LEU A 102 15.83 -30.88 33.31
N TRP A 103 15.65 -30.15 32.21
CA TRP A 103 14.33 -29.92 31.63
C TRP A 103 13.64 -31.22 31.22
N GLN A 104 14.37 -32.15 30.60
CA GLN A 104 13.82 -33.48 30.28
C GLN A 104 13.43 -34.27 31.53
N THR A 105 14.22 -34.15 32.60
CA THR A 105 13.89 -34.77 33.90
C THR A 105 12.62 -34.16 34.50
N MET A 106 12.53 -32.83 34.50
CA MET A 106 11.35 -32.09 34.95
C MET A 106 10.11 -32.51 34.17
N LYS A 107 10.16 -32.53 32.83
CA LYS A 107 9.03 -32.96 31.99
C LYS A 107 8.61 -34.40 32.24
N LYS A 108 9.58 -35.32 32.38
CA LYS A 108 9.29 -36.73 32.70
C LYS A 108 8.59 -36.89 34.06
N CYS A 109 8.98 -36.10 35.07
CA CYS A 109 8.27 -36.07 36.34
C CYS A 109 6.87 -35.45 36.21
N GLY A 110 6.78 -34.34 35.47
CA GLY A 110 5.56 -33.57 35.22
C GLY A 110 4.42 -34.35 34.55
N LEU A 111 4.73 -35.46 33.87
CA LEU A 111 3.73 -36.37 33.29
C LEU A 111 2.93 -37.13 34.35
N ALA A 112 3.53 -37.43 35.51
CA ALA A 112 2.91 -38.23 36.56
C ALA A 112 2.43 -37.39 37.75
N GLU A 113 3.19 -36.35 38.10
CA GLU A 113 2.93 -35.50 39.26
C GLU A 113 3.44 -34.07 38.99
N PRO A 114 2.84 -33.02 39.60
CA PRO A 114 3.34 -31.66 39.47
C PRO A 114 4.80 -31.50 39.90
N VAL A 115 5.55 -30.74 39.12
CA VAL A 115 6.90 -30.27 39.45
C VAL A 115 6.78 -28.86 40.00
N THR A 116 7.39 -28.60 41.15
CA THR A 116 7.42 -27.28 41.77
C THR A 116 8.76 -26.59 41.53
N VAL A 117 8.70 -25.28 41.31
CA VAL A 117 9.85 -24.39 41.26
C VAL A 117 9.66 -23.33 42.33
N SER A 118 10.50 -23.40 43.36
CA SER A 118 10.54 -22.42 44.43
C SER A 118 11.72 -21.49 44.20
N VAL A 119 11.48 -20.18 44.33
CA VAL A 119 12.51 -19.14 44.24
C VAL A 119 12.56 -18.43 45.57
N LEU A 120 13.74 -18.35 46.19
CA LEU A 120 13.94 -17.73 47.51
C LEU A 120 14.95 -16.58 47.39
N GLY A 121 14.53 -15.35 47.70
CA GLY A 121 15.43 -14.20 47.71
C GLY A 121 16.32 -14.20 48.96
N ILE A 122 17.62 -14.08 48.75
CA ILE A 122 18.64 -14.17 49.79
C ILE A 122 19.32 -12.81 49.97
N ARG A 123 19.38 -12.33 51.22
CA ARG A 123 20.18 -11.17 51.63
C ARG A 123 21.18 -11.58 52.70
N GLY A 124 22.48 -11.48 52.40
CA GLY A 124 23.52 -12.06 53.24
C GLY A 124 23.38 -13.58 53.34
N ASN A 125 22.84 -14.07 54.46
CA ASN A 125 22.57 -15.50 54.72
C ASN A 125 21.11 -15.81 55.05
N LYS A 126 20.22 -14.82 54.99
CA LYS A 126 18.81 -14.97 55.36
C LYS A 126 17.93 -15.01 54.11
N ILE A 127 16.93 -15.88 54.13
CA ILE A 127 15.80 -15.83 53.20
C ILE A 127 14.96 -14.61 53.59
N VAL A 128 14.74 -13.69 52.67
CA VAL A 128 13.96 -12.45 52.87
C VAL A 128 12.68 -12.42 52.06
N SER A 129 12.59 -13.25 51.04
CA SER A 129 11.44 -13.39 50.15
C SER A 129 11.40 -14.77 49.52
N GLY A 130 10.26 -15.16 48.96
CA GLY A 130 10.09 -16.39 48.24
C GLY A 130 8.76 -16.47 47.50
N ALA A 131 8.73 -17.31 46.47
CA ALA A 131 7.50 -17.73 45.80
C ALA A 131 7.68 -19.14 45.27
N GLU A 132 6.56 -19.78 44.97
CA GLU A 132 6.51 -21.10 44.37
C GLU A 132 5.52 -21.09 43.22
N CYS A 133 5.84 -21.80 42.15
CA CYS A 133 4.87 -22.21 41.15
C CYS A 133 5.02 -23.70 40.88
N SER A 134 3.94 -24.31 40.44
CA SER A 134 3.87 -25.70 40.01
C SER A 134 3.52 -25.79 38.53
N PHE A 135 3.98 -26.85 37.87
CA PHE A 135 3.57 -27.14 36.51
C PHE A 135 3.54 -28.64 36.24
N GLN A 136 2.81 -29.04 35.20
CA GLN A 136 2.74 -30.41 34.70
C GLN A 136 3.17 -30.47 33.23
N THR A 137 3.35 -31.69 32.74
CA THR A 137 3.62 -31.97 31.32
C THR A 137 2.44 -32.72 30.74
N SER A 138 1.90 -32.24 29.63
CA SER A 138 0.82 -32.90 28.91
C SER A 138 1.31 -34.15 28.20
N ALA A 139 0.41 -35.12 28.01
CA ALA A 139 0.63 -36.21 27.07
C ALA A 139 0.39 -35.77 25.61
N ASP A 140 -0.36 -34.68 25.40
CA ASP A 140 -0.68 -34.17 24.07
C ASP A 140 0.47 -33.34 23.51
N SER A 141 1.08 -33.81 22.42
CA SER A 141 2.03 -33.03 21.62
C SER A 141 1.30 -31.89 20.88
N VAL A 142 1.98 -30.78 20.65
CA VAL A 142 1.53 -29.72 19.72
C VAL A 142 1.70 -30.19 18.27
N GLY A 143 2.83 -30.82 17.94
CA GLY A 143 3.03 -31.55 16.69
C GLY A 143 3.13 -30.70 15.41
N ALA A 144 3.21 -29.38 15.52
CA ALA A 144 3.37 -28.48 14.37
C ALA A 144 4.14 -27.21 14.74
N PRO A 145 4.95 -26.66 13.82
CA PRO A 145 5.49 -25.31 13.96
C PRO A 145 4.40 -24.26 13.78
N ILE A 146 4.71 -23.05 14.21
CA ILE A 146 3.86 -21.85 14.12
C ILE A 146 4.47 -20.93 13.08
N PHE A 147 3.73 -20.62 12.02
CA PHE A 147 4.08 -19.56 11.09
C PHE A 147 3.47 -18.25 11.58
N TYR A 148 4.24 -17.17 11.65
CA TYR A 148 3.79 -15.91 12.21
C TYR A 148 4.55 -14.72 11.67
N ARG A 149 4.01 -13.52 11.87
CA ARG A 149 4.59 -12.25 11.43
C ARG A 149 5.15 -11.46 12.62
N ALA A 150 6.30 -10.85 12.40
CA ALA A 150 6.96 -9.92 13.32
C ALA A 150 6.96 -8.51 12.70
N VAL A 151 6.34 -7.54 13.39
CA VAL A 151 6.16 -6.16 12.92
C VAL A 151 6.89 -5.18 13.83
N PRO A 152 7.75 -4.28 13.31
CA PRO A 152 8.38 -3.27 14.14
C PRO A 152 7.35 -2.23 14.60
N LEU A 153 7.46 -1.74 15.84
CA LEU A 153 6.59 -0.66 16.34
C LEU A 153 7.38 0.64 16.60
N PRO A 154 6.73 1.82 16.57
CA PRO A 154 5.28 2.08 16.41
C PRO A 154 4.75 1.78 15.01
N PHE A 155 3.44 1.55 14.87
CA PHE A 155 2.84 1.12 13.60
C PHE A 155 3.13 2.07 12.43
N LEU A 156 3.14 3.38 12.67
CA LEU A 156 3.47 4.39 11.64
C LEU A 156 4.89 4.21 11.07
N PHE A 157 5.82 3.69 11.87
CA PHE A 157 7.16 3.32 11.39
C PHE A 157 7.10 2.11 10.47
N ALA A 158 6.34 1.06 10.83
CA ALA A 158 6.18 -0.12 9.98
C ALA A 158 5.58 0.22 8.61
N VAL A 159 4.56 1.09 8.56
CA VAL A 159 3.92 1.54 7.31
C VAL A 159 4.90 2.26 6.38
N LYS A 160 5.92 2.93 6.93
CA LYS A 160 6.96 3.60 6.15
C LYS A 160 8.18 2.72 5.85
N ASN A 161 8.26 1.52 6.46
CA ASN A 161 9.41 0.62 6.41
C ASN A 161 8.93 -0.84 6.27
N PHE A 162 8.09 -1.13 5.25
CA PHE A 162 7.57 -2.48 5.02
C PHE A 162 8.68 -3.52 4.85
N ASP A 163 9.86 -3.09 4.39
CA ASP A 163 11.05 -3.92 4.22
C ASP A 163 11.54 -4.57 5.52
N LYS A 164 11.14 -4.02 6.67
CA LYS A 164 11.50 -4.50 8.01
C LYS A 164 10.52 -5.51 8.60
N ILE A 165 9.35 -5.71 7.97
CA ILE A 165 8.38 -6.73 8.39
C ILE A 165 8.93 -8.12 8.01
N ARG A 166 8.75 -9.09 8.91
CA ARG A 166 9.33 -10.43 8.78
C ARG A 166 8.30 -11.51 9.06
N TRP A 167 8.46 -12.66 8.42
CA TRP A 167 7.71 -13.87 8.71
C TRP A 167 8.67 -14.95 9.17
N HIS A 168 8.24 -15.69 10.17
CA HIS A 168 9.04 -16.72 10.83
C HIS A 168 8.25 -18.02 10.93
N LEU A 169 8.98 -19.13 10.99
CA LEU A 169 8.43 -20.46 11.24
C LEU A 169 9.04 -20.99 12.54
N GLY A 170 8.36 -20.80 13.66
CA GLY A 170 8.83 -21.18 14.98
C GLY A 170 8.48 -22.63 15.34
N ASP A 171 9.45 -23.38 15.85
CA ASP A 171 9.23 -24.71 16.42
C ASP A 171 9.41 -24.63 17.94
N ILE A 172 8.37 -25.02 18.69
CA ILE A 172 8.39 -24.98 20.16
C ILE A 172 9.41 -25.96 20.77
N ALA A 173 9.81 -26.99 20.02
CA ALA A 173 10.83 -27.94 20.46
C ALA A 173 12.26 -27.39 20.34
N SER A 174 12.44 -26.26 19.64
CA SER A 174 13.72 -25.61 19.45
C SER A 174 13.97 -24.53 20.50
N SER A 175 15.16 -24.55 21.09
CA SER A 175 15.66 -23.45 21.94
C SER A 175 16.30 -22.32 21.13
N LYS A 176 16.39 -22.45 19.80
CA LYS A 176 16.92 -21.43 18.90
C LYS A 176 15.81 -20.47 18.49
N ALA A 177 16.20 -19.22 18.20
CA ALA A 177 15.31 -18.23 17.60
C ALA A 177 14.67 -18.77 16.31
N ALA A 178 13.41 -18.38 16.07
CA ALA A 178 12.67 -18.87 14.91
C ALA A 178 13.34 -18.45 13.59
N PRO A 179 13.56 -19.38 12.65
CA PRO A 179 14.11 -19.07 11.33
C PRO A 179 13.24 -18.05 10.59
N LEU A 180 13.91 -17.16 9.86
CA LEU A 180 13.28 -16.20 8.96
C LEU A 180 12.84 -16.92 7.69
N MET A 181 11.56 -16.79 7.34
CA MET A 181 10.97 -17.37 6.13
C MET A 181 10.87 -16.36 4.99
N LEU A 182 10.44 -15.13 5.30
CA LEU A 182 10.22 -14.05 4.34
C LEU A 182 10.53 -12.70 4.98
N GLN A 183 11.07 -11.78 4.19
CA GLN A 183 11.24 -10.36 4.53
C GLN A 183 11.14 -9.55 3.24
N LYS A 184 11.05 -8.22 3.35
CA LYS A 184 11.02 -7.30 2.21
C LYS A 184 9.81 -7.42 1.29
N LEU A 185 8.73 -8.03 1.77
CA LEU A 185 7.48 -8.07 1.04
C LEU A 185 6.87 -6.65 1.02
N PRO A 186 6.63 -6.05 -0.15
CA PRO A 186 5.92 -4.79 -0.26
C PRO A 186 4.48 -5.02 0.23
N LEU A 187 4.14 -4.39 1.36
CA LEU A 187 2.89 -4.54 2.12
C LEU A 187 2.60 -5.97 2.68
N CYS A 188 1.98 -6.01 3.86
CA CYS A 188 1.23 -7.18 4.33
C CYS A 188 -0.08 -6.72 4.96
N GLY A 189 -1.13 -6.77 4.15
CA GLY A 189 -2.52 -6.51 4.56
C GLY A 189 -3.12 -7.66 5.36
N ASN A 190 -2.57 -7.96 6.54
CA ASN A 190 -3.21 -8.69 7.63
C ASN A 190 -3.61 -10.18 7.52
N CYS A 191 -3.40 -10.94 6.43
CA CYS A 191 -3.67 -12.39 6.48
C CYS A 191 -2.71 -13.31 5.70
N HIS A 192 -2.65 -14.54 6.22
CA HIS A 192 -2.22 -15.75 5.55
C HIS A 192 -3.06 -16.92 6.10
N SER A 193 -3.19 -17.99 5.33
CA SER A 193 -3.92 -19.18 5.74
C SER A 193 -3.35 -20.41 5.05
N PHE A 194 -3.70 -21.58 5.57
CA PHE A 194 -3.21 -22.86 5.07
C PHE A 194 -4.38 -23.81 4.85
N THR A 195 -4.24 -24.69 3.86
CA THR A 195 -5.14 -25.85 3.74
C THR A 195 -4.98 -26.77 4.95
N ARG A 196 -6.00 -27.58 5.24
CA ARG A 196 -6.01 -28.46 6.43
C ARG A 196 -4.85 -29.47 6.43
N ASP A 197 -4.43 -29.90 5.24
CA ASP A 197 -3.28 -30.80 5.05
C ASP A 197 -1.92 -30.07 5.04
N GLY A 198 -1.91 -28.75 5.24
CA GLY A 198 -0.72 -27.91 5.22
C GLY A 198 0.05 -27.95 3.90
N ARG A 199 -0.60 -28.30 2.77
CA ARG A 199 0.02 -28.31 1.43
C ARG A 199 0.07 -26.96 0.78
N THR A 200 -0.95 -26.13 0.95
CA THR A 200 -1.04 -24.86 0.25
C THR A 200 -0.99 -23.71 1.24
N LEU A 201 -0.09 -22.77 0.99
CA LEU A 201 -0.06 -21.45 1.59
C LEU A 201 -0.91 -20.50 0.73
N ALA A 202 -1.72 -19.69 1.39
CA ALA A 202 -2.40 -18.57 0.76
C ALA A 202 -2.16 -17.30 1.58
N MET A 203 -1.78 -16.19 0.95
CA MET A 203 -1.31 -14.99 1.66
C MET A 203 -1.59 -13.71 0.89
N ASP A 204 -1.97 -12.65 1.60
CA ASP A 204 -2.10 -11.32 1.00
C ASP A 204 -0.73 -10.77 0.60
N VAL A 205 -0.65 -10.22 -0.61
CA VAL A 205 0.56 -9.59 -1.18
C VAL A 205 0.16 -8.26 -1.81
N ASP A 206 1.10 -7.34 -2.05
CA ASP A 206 0.87 -6.19 -2.92
C ASP A 206 1.64 -6.40 -4.20
N TYR A 207 0.98 -7.00 -5.19
CA TYR A 207 1.54 -7.20 -6.51
C TYR A 207 1.13 -6.05 -7.41
N ALA A 208 2.12 -5.38 -8.02
CA ALA A 208 1.91 -4.31 -8.98
C ALA A 208 1.01 -3.17 -8.45
N ASN A 209 1.18 -2.78 -7.18
CA ASN A 209 0.40 -1.72 -6.52
C ASN A 209 -1.11 -2.05 -6.43
N ASP A 210 -1.47 -3.34 -6.50
CA ASP A 210 -2.81 -3.84 -6.25
C ASP A 210 -2.84 -4.55 -4.90
N LYS A 211 -3.43 -3.86 -3.93
CA LYS A 211 -3.58 -4.32 -2.55
C LYS A 211 -4.61 -5.43 -2.38
N GLY A 212 -5.42 -5.70 -3.40
CA GLY A 212 -6.31 -6.85 -3.45
C GLY A 212 -5.61 -8.14 -3.89
N SER A 213 -4.29 -8.13 -4.08
CA SER A 213 -3.55 -9.29 -4.55
C SER A 213 -3.41 -10.38 -3.48
N TYR A 214 -3.62 -11.62 -3.88
CA TYR A 214 -3.59 -12.79 -2.99
C TYR A 214 -2.84 -13.93 -3.67
N VAL A 215 -1.70 -14.34 -3.11
CA VAL A 215 -0.89 -15.44 -3.65
C VAL A 215 -1.34 -16.77 -3.09
N ILE A 216 -1.47 -17.78 -3.93
CA ILE A 216 -1.83 -19.16 -3.53
C ILE A 216 -0.78 -20.10 -4.09
N SER A 217 0.02 -20.72 -3.22
CA SER A 217 1.18 -21.52 -3.63
C SER A 217 1.34 -22.78 -2.79
N ASP A 218 1.67 -23.89 -3.44
CA ASP A 218 2.00 -25.12 -2.73
C ASP A 218 3.36 -25.01 -2.03
N ILE A 219 3.39 -25.51 -0.80
CA ILE A 219 4.55 -25.50 0.07
C ILE A 219 5.57 -26.53 -0.42
N ALA A 220 6.72 -26.01 -0.83
CA ALA A 220 7.94 -26.75 -1.13
C ALA A 220 9.08 -26.31 -0.19
N GLU A 221 10.21 -27.02 -0.19
CA GLU A 221 11.38 -26.65 0.66
C GLU A 221 11.76 -25.18 0.50
N LYS A 222 11.81 -24.72 -0.74
CA LYS A 222 11.85 -23.30 -1.12
C LYS A 222 10.56 -22.98 -1.86
N THR A 223 9.62 -22.33 -1.19
CA THR A 223 8.34 -21.94 -1.79
C THR A 223 8.51 -20.63 -2.53
N VAL A 224 8.29 -20.65 -3.84
CA VAL A 224 8.50 -19.48 -4.71
C VAL A 224 7.14 -18.87 -5.07
N LEU A 225 7.00 -17.57 -4.80
CA LEU A 225 5.80 -16.77 -5.03
C LEU A 225 5.96 -16.04 -6.37
N THR A 226 5.27 -16.53 -7.39
CA THR A 226 5.33 -16.04 -8.77
C THR A 226 4.00 -15.39 -9.17
N PRO A 227 3.97 -14.44 -10.11
CA PRO A 227 2.74 -13.73 -10.48
C PRO A 227 1.61 -14.60 -11.02
N ASP A 228 1.91 -15.70 -11.70
CA ASP A 228 0.93 -16.67 -12.20
C ASP A 228 0.12 -17.34 -11.08
N LYS A 229 0.59 -17.24 -9.84
CA LYS A 229 -0.06 -17.76 -8.63
C LYS A 229 -0.84 -16.69 -7.87
N ILE A 230 -0.90 -15.47 -8.40
CA ILE A 230 -1.53 -14.32 -7.75
C ILE A 230 -2.88 -14.07 -8.42
N ILE A 231 -3.93 -14.09 -7.62
CA ILE A 231 -5.22 -13.53 -7.99
C ILE A 231 -5.31 -12.10 -7.48
N THR A 232 -6.24 -11.31 -8.00
CA THR A 232 -6.61 -10.04 -7.38
C THR A 232 -8.11 -9.91 -7.18
N TRP A 233 -8.50 -9.54 -5.96
CA TRP A 233 -9.88 -9.20 -5.64
C TRP A 233 -10.38 -7.97 -6.42
N SER A 234 -9.49 -7.15 -6.96
CA SER A 234 -9.84 -6.05 -7.88
C SER A 234 -10.49 -6.56 -9.19
N SER A 235 -10.27 -7.83 -9.56
CA SER A 235 -10.93 -8.49 -10.69
C SER A 235 -12.40 -8.85 -10.40
N TYR A 236 -12.85 -8.83 -9.14
CA TYR A 236 -14.26 -9.01 -8.82
C TYR A 236 -15.05 -7.75 -9.20
N ARG A 237 -15.89 -7.88 -10.24
CA ARG A 237 -16.79 -6.83 -10.76
C ARG A 237 -16.09 -5.47 -10.93
N PRO A 238 -15.10 -5.36 -11.84
CA PRO A 238 -14.37 -4.10 -12.08
C PRO A 238 -15.28 -2.98 -12.60
N GLN A 239 -16.37 -3.33 -13.30
CA GLN A 239 -17.36 -2.39 -13.82
C GLN A 239 -18.07 -1.57 -12.75
N ASP A 240 -18.10 -2.03 -11.50
CA ASP A 240 -18.70 -1.28 -10.39
C ASP A 240 -17.86 -0.04 -10.02
N ARG A 241 -16.60 0.05 -10.51
CA ARG A 241 -15.64 1.14 -10.23
C ARG A 241 -15.39 1.40 -8.74
N GLN A 242 -15.65 0.40 -7.90
CA GLN A 242 -15.38 0.44 -6.47
C GLN A 242 -14.07 -0.28 -6.16
N LYS A 243 -13.22 0.39 -5.37
CA LYS A 243 -11.97 -0.18 -4.84
C LYS A 243 -12.26 -1.32 -3.87
N THR A 244 -11.29 -2.22 -3.74
CA THR A 244 -11.32 -3.31 -2.77
C THR A 244 -9.89 -3.66 -2.39
N TYR A 245 -9.71 -4.07 -1.14
CA TYR A 245 -8.43 -4.58 -0.64
C TYR A 245 -8.47 -6.08 -0.39
N GLY A 246 -9.65 -6.72 -0.39
CA GLY A 246 -9.74 -8.16 -0.15
C GLY A 246 -9.31 -8.51 1.28
N LEU A 247 -10.02 -7.97 2.27
CA LEU A 247 -9.59 -8.05 3.65
C LEU A 247 -9.81 -9.45 4.25
N LEU A 248 -8.77 -9.92 4.94
CA LEU A 248 -8.80 -11.11 5.79
C LEU A 248 -9.16 -12.38 5.00
N SER A 249 -8.58 -12.52 3.82
CA SER A 249 -8.81 -13.64 2.90
C SER A 249 -8.38 -14.98 3.54
N GLN A 250 -9.22 -16.01 3.41
CA GLN A 250 -8.92 -17.36 3.90
C GLN A 250 -9.19 -18.43 2.84
N ILE A 251 -8.21 -19.30 2.61
CA ILE A 251 -8.36 -20.50 1.78
C ILE A 251 -9.19 -21.57 2.51
N SER A 252 -10.03 -22.29 1.78
CA SER A 252 -10.85 -23.38 2.31
C SER A 252 -9.99 -24.58 2.76
N PRO A 253 -10.49 -25.43 3.66
CA PRO A 253 -9.74 -26.58 4.17
C PRO A 253 -9.25 -27.55 3.08
N ASP A 254 -10.05 -27.73 2.02
CA ASP A 254 -9.75 -28.56 0.84
C ASP A 254 -8.92 -27.83 -0.23
N GLY A 255 -8.69 -26.54 -0.03
CA GLY A 255 -7.94 -25.68 -0.92
C GLY A 255 -8.72 -25.15 -2.11
N ARG A 256 -9.96 -25.57 -2.41
CA ARG A 256 -10.63 -25.17 -3.65
C ARG A 256 -11.06 -23.70 -3.69
N TYR A 257 -11.57 -23.19 -2.59
CA TYR A 257 -12.17 -21.86 -2.52
C TYR A 257 -11.31 -20.91 -1.70
N VAL A 258 -11.43 -19.62 -2.00
CA VAL A 258 -10.95 -18.55 -1.11
C VAL A 258 -12.12 -17.65 -0.79
N ALA A 259 -12.34 -17.34 0.48
CA ALA A 259 -13.33 -16.36 0.92
C ALA A 259 -12.63 -15.09 1.38
N SER A 260 -13.16 -13.92 1.01
CA SER A 260 -12.62 -12.63 1.43
C SER A 260 -13.70 -11.57 1.58
N THR A 261 -13.36 -10.50 2.31
CA THR A 261 -14.16 -9.28 2.39
C THR A 261 -13.81 -8.37 1.22
N VAL A 262 -14.75 -8.13 0.30
CA VAL A 262 -14.51 -7.33 -0.90
C VAL A 262 -15.43 -6.12 -0.99
N LYS A 263 -15.10 -5.21 -1.92
CA LYS A 263 -15.70 -3.86 -2.04
C LYS A 263 -15.70 -3.12 -0.70
N ASP A 264 -14.56 -3.31 -0.03
CA ASP A 264 -14.38 -3.07 1.38
C ASP A 264 -13.79 -1.69 1.69
N ARG A 265 -14.03 -1.24 2.92
CA ARG A 265 -13.42 -0.05 3.50
C ARG A 265 -13.27 -0.27 4.99
N SER A 266 -12.19 0.25 5.56
CA SER A 266 -11.92 0.15 7.00
C SER A 266 -11.62 1.52 7.57
N ILE A 267 -12.01 1.72 8.82
CA ILE A 267 -11.29 2.66 9.68
C ILE A 267 -9.93 2.03 9.90
N PHE A 268 -8.88 2.69 9.40
CA PHE A 268 -7.51 2.29 9.61
C PHE A 268 -6.68 3.55 9.85
N VAL A 269 -6.46 3.88 11.11
CA VAL A 269 -5.75 5.09 11.53
C VAL A 269 -4.61 4.73 12.46
N ALA A 270 -3.53 5.49 12.39
CA ALA A 270 -2.48 5.41 13.39
C ALA A 270 -2.88 6.23 14.62
N THR A 271 -2.68 5.66 15.80
CA THR A 271 -2.95 6.32 17.08
C THR A 271 -1.64 6.63 17.79
N GLU A 272 -1.68 7.61 18.70
CA GLU A 272 -0.50 7.98 19.48
C GLU A 272 -0.10 6.87 20.48
N GLY A 273 1.20 6.79 20.76
CA GLY A 273 1.75 5.84 21.73
C GLY A 273 2.17 4.49 21.14
N LEU A 274 2.81 3.67 21.97
CA LEU A 274 3.43 2.41 21.55
C LEU A 274 2.55 1.18 21.82
N TYR A 275 1.75 1.19 22.89
CA TYR A 275 0.92 0.05 23.31
C TYR A 275 -0.18 -0.25 22.29
N TYR A 276 -0.99 0.75 21.95
CA TYR A 276 -2.09 0.64 21.00
C TYR A 276 -1.90 1.72 19.93
N SER A 277 -1.03 1.43 18.96
CA SER A 277 -0.54 2.41 17.95
C SER A 277 -1.34 2.42 16.64
N GLN A 278 -2.47 1.70 16.59
CA GLN A 278 -3.41 1.74 15.49
C GLN A 278 -4.84 1.43 15.98
N LEU A 279 -5.82 1.96 15.26
CA LEU A 279 -7.22 1.55 15.32
C LEU A 279 -7.60 0.98 13.95
N PHE A 280 -8.13 -0.23 13.93
CA PHE A 280 -8.48 -0.92 12.69
C PHE A 280 -9.77 -1.73 12.82
N PHE A 281 -10.77 -1.42 11.99
CA PHE A 281 -11.95 -2.27 11.79
C PHE A 281 -12.63 -1.99 10.44
N PRO A 282 -13.15 -3.02 9.74
CA PRO A 282 -13.95 -2.85 8.53
C PRO A 282 -15.27 -2.13 8.82
N ILE A 283 -15.63 -1.15 7.99
CA ILE A 283 -16.90 -0.40 8.06
C ILE A 283 -17.82 -0.68 6.86
N LYS A 284 -17.27 -1.28 5.80
CA LYS A 284 -17.97 -1.63 4.58
C LYS A 284 -17.32 -2.88 3.99
N GLY A 285 -18.11 -3.74 3.37
CA GLY A 285 -17.61 -4.91 2.64
C GLY A 285 -18.58 -6.07 2.69
N ILE A 286 -18.52 -6.92 1.67
CA ILE A 286 -19.32 -8.12 1.53
C ILE A 286 -18.42 -9.36 1.43
N ILE A 287 -18.96 -10.55 1.69
CA ILE A 287 -18.21 -11.79 1.47
C ILE A 287 -18.30 -12.19 -0.01
N ALA A 288 -17.15 -12.31 -0.65
CA ALA A 288 -17.01 -12.91 -1.97
C ALA A 288 -16.10 -14.14 -1.92
N ILE A 289 -16.29 -14.99 -2.93
CA ILE A 289 -15.61 -16.26 -3.12
C ILE A 289 -14.87 -16.22 -4.44
N TYR A 290 -13.65 -16.74 -4.42
CA TYR A 290 -12.92 -17.17 -5.60
C TYR A 290 -12.89 -18.69 -5.64
N ASP A 291 -13.42 -19.30 -6.72
CA ASP A 291 -13.32 -20.74 -6.98
C ASP A 291 -12.11 -21.00 -7.88
N ARG A 292 -11.06 -21.62 -7.32
CA ARG A 292 -9.81 -21.91 -8.05
C ARG A 292 -9.99 -22.91 -9.18
N TYR A 293 -11.06 -23.70 -9.19
CA TYR A 293 -11.27 -24.73 -10.19
C TYR A 293 -11.96 -24.18 -11.43
N THR A 294 -12.87 -23.21 -11.25
CA THR A 294 -13.55 -22.54 -12.35
C THR A 294 -12.89 -21.21 -12.76
N ASP A 295 -11.97 -20.69 -11.94
CA ASP A 295 -11.35 -19.37 -12.11
C ASP A 295 -12.38 -18.23 -12.08
N GLU A 296 -13.36 -18.34 -11.17
CA GLU A 296 -14.48 -17.40 -11.08
C GLU A 296 -14.55 -16.71 -9.72
N PHE A 297 -14.93 -15.42 -9.75
CA PHE A 297 -15.24 -14.62 -8.57
C PHE A 297 -16.75 -14.37 -8.47
N TYR A 298 -17.34 -14.60 -7.31
CA TYR A 298 -18.76 -14.31 -7.07
C TYR A 298 -19.02 -13.87 -5.63
N ALA A 299 -20.08 -13.08 -5.43
CA ALA A 299 -20.57 -12.76 -4.09
C ALA A 299 -21.23 -14.00 -3.47
N LEU A 300 -21.01 -14.27 -2.19
CA LEU A 300 -21.67 -15.38 -1.49
C LEU A 300 -23.13 -15.01 -1.16
N PRO A 301 -24.14 -15.67 -1.76
CA PRO A 301 -25.54 -15.37 -1.45
C PRO A 301 -25.83 -15.56 0.05
N GLY A 302 -26.54 -14.60 0.65
CA GLY A 302 -26.78 -14.55 2.11
C GLY A 302 -25.69 -13.87 2.93
N ALA A 303 -24.51 -13.64 2.34
CA ALA A 303 -23.42 -12.87 2.92
C ALA A 303 -22.91 -11.74 2.00
N ALA A 304 -23.81 -11.23 1.14
CA ALA A 304 -23.48 -10.22 0.13
C ALA A 304 -24.35 -8.94 0.17
N ASP A 305 -25.15 -8.77 1.22
CA ASP A 305 -25.92 -7.55 1.46
C ASP A 305 -25.01 -6.39 1.91
N SER A 306 -25.02 -5.28 1.16
CA SER A 306 -24.21 -4.09 1.40
C SER A 306 -24.80 -3.13 2.44
N TYR A 307 -26.02 -3.38 2.93
CA TYR A 307 -26.53 -2.73 4.14
C TYR A 307 -25.68 -3.08 5.36
N TYR A 308 -25.05 -4.25 5.34
CA TYR A 308 -24.13 -4.71 6.36
C TYR A 308 -22.68 -4.59 5.90
N VAL A 309 -21.78 -4.46 6.87
CA VAL A 309 -20.38 -4.86 6.71
C VAL A 309 -20.25 -6.31 7.14
N GLN A 310 -19.59 -7.11 6.32
CA GLN A 310 -19.38 -8.53 6.53
C GLN A 310 -17.90 -8.83 6.36
N SER A 311 -17.24 -9.37 7.39
CA SER A 311 -15.79 -9.55 7.36
C SER A 311 -15.30 -10.76 8.14
N ASN A 312 -13.99 -10.97 8.18
CA ASN A 312 -13.32 -12.06 8.88
C ASN A 312 -13.89 -13.44 8.52
N PRO A 313 -14.06 -13.79 7.23
CA PRO A 313 -14.55 -15.10 6.87
C PRO A 313 -13.64 -16.19 7.45
N SER A 314 -14.26 -17.19 8.08
CA SER A 314 -13.57 -18.37 8.61
C SER A 314 -14.32 -19.63 8.24
N TRP A 315 -13.61 -20.59 7.65
CA TRP A 315 -14.17 -21.88 7.26
C TRP A 315 -14.41 -22.80 8.45
N SER A 316 -15.47 -23.61 8.36
CA SER A 316 -15.60 -24.83 9.17
C SER A 316 -14.54 -25.86 8.76
N HIS A 317 -14.25 -26.82 9.63
CA HIS A 317 -13.21 -27.84 9.48
C HIS A 317 -13.46 -28.78 8.28
N ASP A 318 -14.73 -28.88 7.86
CA ASP A 318 -15.22 -29.67 6.74
C ASP A 318 -15.61 -28.80 5.52
N GLY A 319 -15.43 -27.48 5.60
CA GLY A 319 -15.75 -26.53 4.52
C GLY A 319 -17.23 -26.33 4.23
N LYS A 320 -18.15 -26.90 5.03
CA LYS A 320 -19.60 -26.80 4.78
C LYS A 320 -20.22 -25.50 5.28
N TYR A 321 -19.59 -24.82 6.23
CA TYR A 321 -20.05 -23.55 6.77
C TYR A 321 -18.95 -22.49 6.68
N LEU A 322 -19.39 -21.24 6.53
CA LEU A 322 -18.56 -20.06 6.76
C LEU A 322 -19.09 -19.33 8.00
N TYR A 323 -18.17 -18.96 8.88
CA TYR A 323 -18.40 -18.01 9.96
C TYR A 323 -17.85 -16.65 9.56
N PHE A 324 -18.51 -15.57 9.93
CA PHE A 324 -18.04 -14.22 9.59
C PHE A 324 -18.61 -13.20 10.58
N CYS A 325 -17.94 -12.06 10.69
CA CYS A 325 -18.37 -10.93 11.52
C CYS A 325 -19.34 -10.06 10.73
N ARG A 326 -20.40 -9.57 11.36
CA ARG A 326 -21.40 -8.69 10.76
C ARG A 326 -21.73 -7.52 11.68
N ASN A 327 -21.88 -6.34 11.08
CA ASN A 327 -22.53 -5.17 11.69
C ASN A 327 -23.24 -4.37 10.58
N VAL A 328 -24.06 -3.39 10.93
CA VAL A 328 -24.57 -2.40 9.97
C VAL A 328 -23.39 -1.64 9.36
N ALA A 329 -23.37 -1.51 8.04
CA ALA A 329 -22.31 -0.79 7.35
C ALA A 329 -22.32 0.69 7.75
N TYR A 330 -21.13 1.29 7.81
CA TYR A 330 -20.96 2.73 8.00
C TYR A 330 -20.44 3.37 6.71
N THR A 331 -21.09 4.47 6.31
CA THR A 331 -20.75 5.22 5.10
C THR A 331 -20.44 6.67 5.45
N SER A 332 -19.39 7.20 4.83
CA SER A 332 -18.98 8.59 4.96
C SER A 332 -18.43 9.08 3.64
N ALA A 333 -19.00 10.18 3.11
CA ALA A 333 -18.58 10.75 1.83
C ALA A 333 -17.09 11.12 1.84
N ALA A 334 -16.57 11.62 2.96
CA ALA A 334 -15.16 11.97 3.11
C ALA A 334 -14.25 10.72 3.03
N ILE A 335 -14.65 9.62 3.67
CA ILE A 335 -13.90 8.35 3.65
C ILE A 335 -13.98 7.66 2.28
N GLU A 336 -15.08 7.83 1.54
CA GLU A 336 -15.23 7.25 0.20
C GLU A 336 -14.43 8.02 -0.87
N GLN A 337 -14.19 9.32 -0.68
CA GLN A 337 -13.42 10.14 -1.62
C GLN A 337 -11.90 9.93 -1.51
N THR A 338 -11.38 9.51 -0.36
CA THR A 338 -9.94 9.26 -0.20
C THR A 338 -9.50 7.97 -0.90
N SER A 339 -8.31 8.02 -1.51
CA SER A 339 -7.66 6.88 -2.13
C SER A 339 -6.72 6.11 -1.20
N GLU A 340 -6.47 6.63 0.00
CA GLU A 340 -5.52 6.09 0.95
C GLU A 340 -6.10 4.90 1.72
N VAL A 341 -5.22 3.97 2.10
CA VAL A 341 -5.56 2.84 2.99
C VAL A 341 -5.50 3.27 4.45
N LEU A 342 -4.41 3.92 4.83
CA LEU A 342 -4.30 4.55 6.13
C LEU A 342 -5.05 5.89 6.02
N LEU A 343 -6.13 6.03 6.76
CA LEU A 343 -6.93 7.24 6.76
C LEU A 343 -6.25 8.34 7.61
N PRO A 344 -6.43 9.62 7.25
CA PRO A 344 -6.20 10.72 8.17
C PRO A 344 -7.03 10.52 9.45
N THR A 345 -6.42 10.78 10.61
CA THR A 345 -7.03 10.54 11.93
C THR A 345 -8.34 11.31 12.10
N GLU A 346 -8.44 12.50 11.50
CA GLU A 346 -9.60 13.39 11.57
C GLU A 346 -10.86 12.74 10.98
N LEU A 347 -10.71 11.81 10.03
CA LEU A 347 -11.83 11.09 9.43
C LEU A 347 -12.40 9.98 10.32
N ALA A 348 -11.73 9.64 11.42
CA ALA A 348 -12.14 8.62 12.38
C ALA A 348 -12.37 9.18 13.79
N GLN A 349 -12.40 10.49 13.95
CA GLN A 349 -12.39 11.16 15.26
C GLN A 349 -13.55 10.73 16.17
N GLU A 350 -14.78 10.59 15.62
CA GLU A 350 -15.95 10.12 16.39
C GLU A 350 -15.78 8.72 17.00
N PHE A 351 -14.94 7.87 16.40
CA PHE A 351 -14.61 6.55 16.95
C PHE A 351 -13.49 6.63 17.99
N ILE A 352 -12.50 7.50 17.76
CA ILE A 352 -11.37 7.72 18.67
C ILE A 352 -11.82 8.35 19.99
N ASP A 353 -12.73 9.32 19.91
CA ASP A 353 -13.29 10.02 21.07
C ASP A 353 -14.37 9.21 21.80
N GLY A 354 -14.73 8.03 21.27
CA GLY A 354 -15.73 7.14 21.85
C GLY A 354 -17.18 7.62 21.69
N GLU A 355 -17.42 8.62 20.82
CA GLU A 355 -18.77 9.12 20.52
C GLU A 355 -19.59 8.12 19.71
N ARG A 356 -18.92 7.24 18.96
CA ARG A 356 -19.54 6.20 18.15
C ARG A 356 -18.98 4.82 18.46
N GLU A 357 -19.89 3.90 18.79
CA GLU A 357 -19.58 2.48 18.90
C GLU A 357 -19.67 1.74 17.55
N PHE A 358 -18.91 0.66 17.40
CA PHE A 358 -18.96 -0.24 16.26
C PHE A 358 -18.68 -1.68 16.71
N LYS A 359 -19.74 -2.44 16.99
CA LYS A 359 -19.68 -3.78 17.59
C LYS A 359 -20.09 -4.85 16.59
N PHE A 360 -19.28 -5.89 16.45
CA PHE A 360 -19.55 -6.98 15.53
C PHE A 360 -20.24 -8.16 16.22
N ASP A 361 -21.15 -8.78 15.51
CA ASP A 361 -21.74 -10.07 15.83
C ASP A 361 -21.12 -11.15 14.93
N ILE A 362 -21.01 -12.40 15.41
CA ILE A 362 -20.55 -13.52 14.59
C ILE A 362 -21.76 -14.24 14.00
N TYR A 363 -21.79 -14.39 12.68
CA TYR A 363 -22.80 -15.13 11.94
C TYR A 363 -22.20 -16.41 11.37
N ARG A 364 -23.05 -17.39 11.10
CA ARG A 364 -22.71 -18.59 10.31
C ARG A 364 -23.63 -18.71 9.10
N ILE A 365 -23.13 -19.29 8.02
CA ILE A 365 -23.90 -19.54 6.79
C ILE A 365 -23.50 -20.89 6.19
N PRO A 366 -24.46 -21.72 5.74
CA PRO A 366 -24.16 -22.88 4.92
C PRO A 366 -23.50 -22.43 3.61
N PHE A 367 -22.31 -22.97 3.30
CA PHE A 367 -21.58 -22.60 2.10
C PHE A 367 -22.21 -23.18 0.82
N ASN A 368 -22.71 -24.42 0.90
CA ASN A 368 -23.43 -25.11 -0.17
C ASN A 368 -22.72 -25.02 -1.55
N GLU A 369 -21.40 -25.24 -1.57
CA GLU A 369 -20.58 -25.15 -2.79
C GLU A 369 -20.73 -23.79 -3.49
N GLY A 370 -20.73 -22.70 -2.73
CA GLY A 370 -20.84 -21.34 -3.26
C GLY A 370 -22.26 -20.84 -3.46
N ARG A 371 -23.28 -21.71 -3.42
CA ARG A 371 -24.69 -21.29 -3.52
C ARG A 371 -25.16 -20.48 -2.31
N GLY A 372 -24.43 -20.55 -1.20
CA GLY A 372 -24.76 -19.85 0.04
C GLY A 372 -26.05 -20.38 0.67
N GLY A 373 -26.67 -19.54 1.49
CA GLY A 373 -27.88 -19.89 2.24
C GLY A 373 -28.37 -18.71 3.07
N THR A 374 -29.07 -19.01 4.16
CA THR A 374 -29.46 -17.99 5.13
C THR A 374 -28.34 -17.81 6.15
N ALA A 375 -27.85 -16.59 6.31
CA ALA A 375 -26.92 -16.26 7.38
C ALA A 375 -27.67 -16.13 8.71
N GLU A 376 -27.22 -16.86 9.72
CA GLU A 376 -27.82 -16.90 11.05
C GLU A 376 -26.87 -16.28 12.07
N PRO A 377 -27.34 -15.41 12.98
CA PRO A 377 -26.53 -14.95 14.11
C PRO A 377 -26.16 -16.15 14.97
N LEU A 378 -24.88 -16.25 15.37
CA LEU A 378 -24.40 -17.35 16.19
C LEU A 378 -24.76 -17.09 17.66
N PRO A 379 -25.61 -17.93 18.29
CA PRO A 379 -26.00 -17.75 19.69
C PRO A 379 -24.78 -17.67 20.63
N GLY A 380 -24.79 -16.70 21.54
CA GLY A 380 -23.69 -16.43 22.49
C GLY A 380 -22.61 -15.48 21.96
N ALA A 381 -22.40 -15.44 20.65
CA ALA A 381 -21.46 -14.54 19.97
C ALA A 381 -22.15 -13.49 19.10
N SER A 382 -23.46 -13.33 19.27
CA SER A 382 -24.29 -12.32 18.60
C SER A 382 -25.30 -11.72 19.57
N GLY A 383 -25.60 -10.42 19.43
CA GLY A 383 -26.64 -9.73 20.20
C GLY A 383 -26.36 -9.64 21.70
N ASN A 384 -25.10 -9.83 22.12
CA ASN A 384 -24.68 -9.83 23.52
C ASN A 384 -24.19 -8.45 24.01
N GLY A 385 -24.32 -7.40 23.18
CA GLY A 385 -23.89 -6.04 23.50
C GLY A 385 -22.38 -5.81 23.49
N LYS A 386 -21.61 -6.81 23.06
CA LYS A 386 -20.14 -6.78 22.88
C LYS A 386 -19.78 -6.89 21.40
N SER A 387 -18.52 -6.61 21.08
CA SER A 387 -17.96 -6.87 19.77
C SER A 387 -17.25 -8.21 19.74
N ASN A 388 -17.67 -9.11 18.87
CA ASN A 388 -17.19 -10.49 18.74
C ASN A 388 -16.54 -10.69 17.36
N TYR A 389 -15.33 -11.22 17.32
CA TYR A 389 -14.56 -11.30 16.08
C TYR A 389 -13.51 -12.42 16.04
N PHE A 390 -12.97 -12.68 14.84
CA PHE A 390 -12.02 -13.76 14.56
C PHE A 390 -12.50 -15.15 15.04
N PRO A 391 -13.66 -15.65 14.59
CA PRO A 391 -14.04 -17.03 14.85
C PRO A 391 -13.00 -17.98 14.26
N ARG A 392 -12.56 -18.97 15.04
CA ARG A 392 -11.65 -20.05 14.63
C ARG A 392 -12.11 -21.37 15.22
N MET A 393 -12.45 -22.32 14.34
CA MET A 393 -12.91 -23.63 14.76
C MET A 393 -11.73 -24.60 14.92
N SER A 394 -11.83 -25.48 15.90
CA SER A 394 -10.86 -26.55 16.10
C SER A 394 -10.91 -27.55 14.93
N PRO A 395 -9.77 -28.15 14.52
CA PRO A 395 -9.71 -29.09 13.40
C PRO A 395 -10.63 -30.32 13.49
N ASP A 396 -10.98 -30.74 14.70
CA ASP A 396 -11.93 -31.83 15.00
C ASP A 396 -13.40 -31.38 14.95
N GLY A 397 -13.65 -30.08 14.86
CA GLY A 397 -14.99 -29.48 14.79
C GLY A 397 -15.73 -29.42 16.12
N THR A 398 -15.05 -29.60 17.24
CA THR A 398 -15.69 -29.61 18.57
C THR A 398 -15.92 -28.21 19.13
N TRP A 399 -14.99 -27.27 18.90
CA TRP A 399 -15.00 -25.97 19.54
C TRP A 399 -14.76 -24.82 18.57
N LEU A 400 -15.41 -23.69 18.83
CA LEU A 400 -15.16 -22.42 18.17
C LEU A 400 -14.60 -21.43 19.20
N VAL A 401 -13.42 -20.87 18.94
CA VAL A 401 -12.82 -19.80 19.74
C VAL A 401 -12.90 -18.48 19.00
N PHE A 402 -13.26 -17.42 19.70
CA PHE A 402 -13.35 -16.07 19.15
C PHE A 402 -12.85 -15.03 20.17
N CYS A 403 -12.52 -13.85 19.67
CA CYS A 403 -12.20 -12.69 20.50
C CYS A 403 -13.48 -11.91 20.83
N GLN A 404 -13.58 -11.39 22.04
CA GLN A 404 -14.63 -10.48 22.46
C GLN A 404 -14.01 -9.26 23.16
N ALA A 405 -14.51 -8.08 22.82
CA ALA A 405 -14.18 -6.81 23.45
C ALA A 405 -15.45 -5.97 23.62
N ASP A 406 -15.37 -4.90 24.40
CA ASP A 406 -16.45 -3.95 24.59
C ASP A 406 -16.85 -3.30 23.27
N ASN A 407 -15.86 -2.92 22.44
CA ASN A 407 -16.10 -2.22 21.18
C ASN A 407 -15.02 -2.53 20.14
N PHE A 408 -15.30 -2.24 18.86
CA PHE A 408 -14.38 -2.38 17.73
C PHE A 408 -13.81 -3.81 17.58
N MET A 409 -12.71 -3.94 16.85
CA MET A 409 -11.99 -5.20 16.73
C MET A 409 -10.50 -4.91 16.64
N LEU A 410 -9.68 -5.96 16.79
CA LEU A 410 -8.21 -5.92 16.67
C LEU A 410 -7.50 -5.00 17.67
N LEU A 411 -6.50 -5.53 18.38
CA LEU A 411 -5.68 -4.75 19.33
C LEU A 411 -6.51 -3.98 20.39
N GLN A 412 -7.69 -4.48 20.77
CA GLN A 412 -8.48 -3.85 21.83
C GLN A 412 -7.88 -4.22 23.20
N PRO A 413 -7.69 -3.25 24.13
CA PRO A 413 -7.05 -3.49 25.43
C PRO A 413 -7.76 -4.54 26.29
N ASP A 414 -9.08 -4.58 26.19
CA ASP A 414 -9.99 -5.46 26.92
C ASP A 414 -10.34 -6.74 26.17
N SER A 415 -9.75 -6.98 24.98
CA SER A 415 -10.00 -8.18 24.17
C SER A 415 -9.65 -9.45 24.94
N LYS A 416 -10.62 -10.38 25.05
CA LYS A 416 -10.48 -11.71 25.66
C LYS A 416 -10.92 -12.81 24.69
N LEU A 417 -10.37 -14.00 24.87
CA LEU A 417 -10.75 -15.20 24.14
C LEU A 417 -11.89 -15.94 24.86
N TYR A 418 -12.90 -16.29 24.09
CA TYR A 418 -14.06 -17.08 24.50
C TYR A 418 -14.18 -18.35 23.65
N ILE A 419 -14.78 -19.38 24.21
CA ILE A 419 -15.00 -20.67 23.56
C ILE A 419 -16.49 -21.07 23.63
N ILE A 420 -17.02 -21.59 22.53
CA ILE A 420 -18.40 -22.08 22.38
C ILE A 420 -18.46 -23.32 21.47
N PRO A 421 -19.55 -24.11 21.51
CA PRO A 421 -19.87 -25.06 20.44
C PRO A 421 -20.02 -24.34 19.09
N PRO A 422 -19.68 -24.97 17.95
CA PRO A 422 -19.79 -24.36 16.62
C PRO A 422 -21.19 -23.91 16.24
N GLU A 423 -22.22 -24.55 16.79
CA GLU A 423 -23.62 -24.18 16.59
C GLU A 423 -24.11 -23.01 17.45
N GLY A 424 -23.28 -22.52 18.37
CA GLY A 424 -23.60 -21.49 19.34
C GLY A 424 -24.02 -22.07 20.69
N GLY A 425 -24.13 -21.20 21.69
CA GLY A 425 -24.44 -21.57 23.07
C GLY A 425 -23.90 -20.56 24.06
N GLU A 426 -23.80 -20.94 25.33
CA GLU A 426 -23.26 -20.06 26.36
C GLU A 426 -21.74 -19.86 26.19
N PRO A 427 -21.26 -18.61 26.00
CA PRO A 427 -19.84 -18.34 25.83
C PRO A 427 -19.09 -18.50 27.15
N ARG A 428 -17.99 -19.26 27.10
CA ARG A 428 -17.09 -19.44 28.25
C ARG A 428 -15.81 -18.66 28.06
N LEU A 429 -15.46 -17.84 29.05
CA LEU A 429 -14.18 -17.15 29.10
C LEU A 429 -13.06 -18.18 29.30
N LEU A 430 -12.04 -18.15 28.44
CA LEU A 430 -10.86 -19.00 28.64
C LEU A 430 -10.03 -18.47 29.82
N SER A 431 -9.64 -19.36 30.73
CA SER A 431 -8.76 -19.05 31.87
C SER A 431 -7.35 -18.61 31.44
N CYS A 432 -6.96 -18.87 30.18
CA CYS A 432 -5.64 -18.52 29.68
C CYS A 432 -5.44 -17.03 29.38
N ASN A 433 -6.51 -16.24 29.39
CA ASN A 433 -6.45 -14.83 29.04
C ASN A 433 -5.50 -14.06 29.96
N ALA A 434 -4.57 -13.31 29.35
CA ALA A 434 -3.80 -12.31 30.06
C ALA A 434 -4.62 -11.02 30.26
N ASP A 435 -4.15 -10.13 31.13
CA ASP A 435 -4.88 -8.91 31.50
C ASP A 435 -5.11 -7.95 30.32
N GLU A 436 -4.07 -7.72 29.51
CA GLU A 436 -4.10 -6.79 28.38
C GLU A 436 -4.08 -7.52 27.04
N MET A 437 -5.11 -7.25 26.22
CA MET A 437 -5.23 -7.60 24.81
C MET A 437 -4.88 -9.05 24.47
N ASN A 438 -5.89 -9.87 24.20
CA ASN A 438 -5.75 -11.24 23.69
C ASN A 438 -6.38 -11.34 22.32
N SER A 439 -5.63 -11.76 21.31
CA SER A 439 -6.15 -11.93 19.95
C SER A 439 -5.24 -12.83 19.12
N TRP A 440 -5.48 -12.84 17.80
CA TRP A 440 -4.84 -13.67 16.78
C TRP A 440 -4.50 -15.06 17.31
N HIS A 441 -5.43 -15.99 17.14
CA HIS A 441 -5.31 -17.34 17.64
C HIS A 441 -5.43 -18.40 16.54
N SER A 442 -4.78 -19.54 16.77
CA SER A 442 -4.81 -20.69 15.88
C SER A 442 -4.76 -21.98 16.68
N TRP A 443 -5.44 -23.00 16.16
CA TRP A 443 -5.50 -24.34 16.74
C TRP A 443 -4.36 -25.23 16.23
N SER A 444 -3.78 -26.05 17.12
CA SER A 444 -2.89 -27.13 16.71
C SER A 444 -3.65 -28.17 15.88
N PRO A 445 -2.97 -28.96 15.03
CA PRO A 445 -3.63 -29.94 14.16
C PRO A 445 -4.47 -30.99 14.89
N ASN A 446 -4.20 -31.24 16.17
CA ASN A 446 -4.93 -32.20 17.01
C ASN A 446 -6.00 -31.57 17.92
N SER A 447 -6.29 -30.28 17.77
CA SER A 447 -7.27 -29.54 18.57
C SER A 447 -6.98 -29.43 20.08
N ARG A 448 -5.78 -29.83 20.55
CA ARG A 448 -5.44 -29.82 21.99
C ARG A 448 -4.67 -28.59 22.44
N TRP A 449 -4.21 -27.78 21.51
CA TRP A 449 -3.46 -26.58 21.83
C TRP A 449 -3.96 -25.39 21.03
N LEU A 450 -3.99 -24.24 21.70
CA LEU A 450 -4.29 -22.95 21.09
C LEU A 450 -3.07 -22.06 21.26
N VAL A 451 -2.52 -21.57 20.15
CA VAL A 451 -1.57 -20.46 20.17
C VAL A 451 -2.36 -19.17 20.03
N PHE A 452 -1.97 -18.14 20.78
CA PHE A 452 -2.53 -16.80 20.66
C PHE A 452 -1.48 -15.75 20.97
N THR A 453 -1.83 -14.48 20.78
CA THR A 453 -0.93 -13.35 21.06
C THR A 453 -1.49 -12.43 22.13
N SER A 454 -0.60 -11.88 22.95
CA SER A 454 -0.96 -10.90 23.98
C SER A 454 0.21 -10.00 24.39
N LYS A 455 -0.08 -8.86 25.03
CA LYS A 455 0.89 -7.89 25.55
C LYS A 455 1.25 -8.19 27.01
N ILE A 456 1.78 -9.39 27.26
CA ILE A 456 1.98 -9.87 28.64
C ILE A 456 3.25 -9.32 29.33
N ARG A 457 4.23 -8.85 28.56
CA ARG A 457 5.51 -8.32 29.09
C ARG A 457 5.75 -6.85 28.81
N SER A 458 5.21 -6.34 27.71
CA SER A 458 5.60 -5.08 27.11
C SER A 458 4.57 -4.59 26.10
N PRO A 459 4.75 -3.40 25.48
CA PRO A 459 3.93 -2.94 24.36
C PRO A 459 3.95 -3.89 23.14
N TYR A 460 4.94 -4.78 23.04
CA TYR A 460 5.07 -5.75 21.96
C TYR A 460 4.31 -7.03 22.32
N THR A 461 3.52 -7.54 21.37
CA THR A 461 2.79 -8.80 21.54
C THR A 461 3.74 -9.99 21.49
N ASP A 462 3.52 -10.94 22.39
CA ASP A 462 4.22 -12.21 22.51
C ASP A 462 3.31 -13.37 22.13
N LEU A 463 3.91 -14.51 21.74
CA LEU A 463 3.18 -15.76 21.54
C LEU A 463 2.98 -16.50 22.86
N LEU A 464 1.74 -16.87 23.12
CA LEU A 464 1.30 -17.67 24.25
C LEU A 464 0.69 -18.97 23.75
N LEU A 465 0.90 -20.04 24.50
CA LEU A 465 0.39 -21.37 24.20
C LEU A 465 -0.44 -21.87 25.38
N THR A 466 -1.65 -22.36 25.13
CA THR A 466 -2.49 -22.99 26.15
C THR A 466 -2.99 -24.34 25.66
N HIS A 467 -3.11 -25.31 26.58
CA HIS A 467 -3.77 -26.58 26.30
C HIS A 467 -5.27 -26.41 26.47
N ILE A 468 -6.06 -27.08 25.62
CA ILE A 468 -7.51 -27.14 25.70
C ILE A 468 -7.92 -28.60 25.89
N ASP A 469 -8.57 -28.89 27.01
CA ASP A 469 -9.08 -30.24 27.31
C ASP A 469 -10.34 -30.59 26.51
N GLU A 470 -10.86 -31.80 26.69
CA GLU A 470 -12.07 -32.28 26.02
C GLU A 470 -13.35 -31.50 26.39
N HIS A 471 -13.35 -30.82 27.53
CA HIS A 471 -14.43 -29.95 27.97
C HIS A 471 -14.21 -28.50 27.55
N GLY A 472 -13.18 -28.20 26.76
CA GLY A 472 -12.83 -26.85 26.33
C GLY A 472 -12.35 -25.97 27.48
N GLN A 473 -11.76 -26.53 28.54
CA GLN A 473 -11.09 -25.75 29.58
C GLN A 473 -9.64 -25.52 29.18
N SER A 474 -9.18 -24.27 29.34
CA SER A 474 -7.80 -23.92 29.06
C SER A 474 -6.88 -24.11 30.27
N SER A 475 -5.63 -24.48 30.02
CA SER A 475 -4.56 -24.34 31.00
C SER A 475 -4.11 -22.87 31.12
N PRO A 476 -3.41 -22.47 32.21
CA PRO A 476 -2.66 -21.22 32.21
C PRO A 476 -1.71 -21.13 31.00
N PRO A 477 -1.50 -19.92 30.44
CA PRO A 477 -0.70 -19.76 29.23
C PRO A 477 0.79 -19.99 29.51
N VAL A 478 1.45 -20.63 28.55
CA VAL A 478 2.90 -20.79 28.48
C VAL A 478 3.46 -19.76 27.52
N LEU A 479 4.41 -18.96 27.98
CA LEU A 479 5.11 -17.98 27.16
C LEU A 479 6.14 -18.65 26.24
N LEU A 480 6.06 -18.38 24.94
CA LEU A 480 7.02 -18.85 23.94
C LEU A 480 8.13 -17.80 23.73
N ASP A 481 8.94 -17.58 24.77
CA ASP A 481 9.95 -16.50 24.79
C ASP A 481 11.01 -16.61 23.69
N ASN A 482 11.38 -17.82 23.30
CA ASN A 482 12.32 -18.10 22.19
C ASN A 482 11.80 -17.67 20.81
N LEU A 483 10.49 -17.42 20.68
CA LEU A 483 9.84 -17.00 19.43
C LEU A 483 9.59 -15.48 19.36
N ALA A 484 9.93 -14.75 20.43
CA ALA A 484 9.83 -13.30 20.47
C ALA A 484 11.09 -12.62 19.92
N PHE A 485 10.96 -11.36 19.47
CA PHE A 485 12.08 -10.55 18.98
C PHE A 485 12.07 -9.16 19.62
N ASP A 486 13.26 -8.65 19.95
CA ASP A 486 13.39 -7.31 20.52
C ASP A 486 12.82 -6.25 19.58
N ARG A 487 11.87 -5.45 20.09
CA ARG A 487 11.16 -4.37 19.38
C ARG A 487 10.25 -4.79 18.23
N TYR A 488 9.82 -6.06 18.19
CA TYR A 488 8.81 -6.52 17.24
C TYR A 488 7.58 -7.04 17.96
N ALA A 489 6.41 -6.61 17.49
CA ALA A 489 5.13 -7.20 17.87
C ALA A 489 4.87 -8.44 17.02
N ILE A 490 4.56 -9.57 17.67
CA ILE A 490 4.21 -10.81 17.00
C ILE A 490 2.70 -10.87 16.75
N ASN A 491 2.28 -11.19 15.53
CA ASN A 491 0.87 -11.32 15.19
C ASN A 491 0.61 -12.40 14.13
N ILE A 492 -0.67 -12.75 13.99
CA ILE A 492 -1.19 -13.73 13.03
C ILE A 492 -0.41 -15.06 13.12
N PRO A 493 -0.41 -15.75 14.27
CA PRO A 493 0.15 -17.09 14.34
C PRO A 493 -0.83 -18.09 13.72
N GLU A 494 -0.30 -18.97 12.88
CA GLU A 494 -1.03 -20.10 12.29
C GLU A 494 -0.18 -21.37 12.46
N PHE A 495 -0.77 -22.43 13.01
CA PHE A 495 -0.10 -23.72 13.06
C PHE A 495 -0.04 -24.33 11.65
N VAL A 496 1.11 -24.86 11.27
CA VAL A 496 1.31 -25.42 9.92
C VAL A 496 1.60 -26.91 10.00
N TYR A 497 0.68 -27.73 9.50
CA TYR A 497 0.90 -29.18 9.43
C TYR A 497 1.89 -29.55 8.31
N LEU A 498 3.18 -29.62 8.63
CA LEU A 498 4.22 -29.97 7.65
C LEU A 498 4.36 -31.48 7.41
N GLY A 499 3.94 -32.33 8.35
CA GLY A 499 4.24 -33.76 8.30
C GLY A 499 5.75 -33.97 8.18
N ASN A 500 6.20 -34.67 7.13
CA ASN A 500 7.63 -34.91 6.87
C ASN A 500 8.30 -33.84 5.98
N ARG A 501 7.59 -32.76 5.61
CA ARG A 501 8.14 -31.73 4.72
C ARG A 501 9.05 -30.78 5.46
N ASN A 502 10.13 -30.36 4.80
CA ASN A 502 11.10 -29.41 5.34
C ASN A 502 10.93 -28.04 4.66
N TRP A 503 10.02 -27.21 5.16
CA TRP A 503 9.78 -25.88 4.60
C TRP A 503 10.79 -24.88 5.18
N ARG A 504 11.70 -24.36 4.35
CA ARG A 504 12.85 -23.56 4.80
C ARG A 504 12.77 -22.08 4.46
N SER A 505 12.10 -21.72 3.37
CA SER A 505 12.05 -20.33 2.93
C SER A 505 10.87 -20.05 2.00
N LEU A 506 10.46 -18.79 2.00
CA LEU A 506 9.60 -18.18 1.00
C LEU A 506 10.44 -17.20 0.18
N VAL A 507 10.23 -17.21 -1.14
CA VAL A 507 10.90 -16.29 -2.06
C VAL A 507 9.86 -15.51 -2.83
N ASP A 508 9.90 -14.20 -2.64
CA ASP A 508 9.19 -13.23 -3.46
C ASP A 508 9.92 -13.08 -4.80
N GLU A 509 9.37 -13.68 -5.85
CA GLU A 509 9.83 -13.51 -7.23
C GLU A 509 8.96 -12.51 -7.99
N PHE A 510 7.71 -12.31 -7.58
CA PHE A 510 6.78 -11.40 -8.24
C PHE A 510 7.22 -9.93 -8.16
N SER A 511 7.90 -9.51 -7.09
CA SER A 511 8.44 -8.15 -6.97
C SER A 511 9.73 -7.96 -7.76
N ASN A 512 10.35 -9.03 -8.24
CA ASN A 512 11.57 -9.00 -9.04
C ASN A 512 11.28 -9.08 -10.55
N GLN A 513 10.23 -8.40 -11.01
CA GLN A 513 9.84 -8.35 -12.41
C GLN A 513 9.67 -6.92 -12.92
N ALA A 514 9.97 -6.69 -14.19
CA ALA A 514 9.83 -5.37 -14.79
C ALA A 514 8.39 -4.84 -14.73
N HIS A 515 7.39 -5.70 -14.95
CA HIS A 515 5.98 -5.32 -14.87
C HIS A 515 5.58 -4.75 -13.50
N TYR A 516 6.14 -5.31 -12.42
CA TYR A 516 5.90 -4.84 -11.06
C TYR A 516 6.35 -3.37 -10.91
N TYR A 517 7.60 -3.08 -11.26
CA TYR A 517 8.15 -1.72 -11.16
C TYR A 517 7.55 -0.74 -12.17
N PHE A 518 7.16 -1.20 -13.35
CA PHE A 518 6.40 -0.40 -14.31
C PHE A 518 5.07 0.07 -13.72
N THR A 519 4.33 -0.83 -13.05
CA THR A 519 3.04 -0.46 -12.46
C THR A 519 3.21 0.47 -11.26
N MET A 520 4.26 0.27 -10.46
CA MET A 520 4.67 1.23 -9.41
C MET A 520 4.97 2.60 -10.02
N ALA A 521 5.75 2.66 -11.11
CA ALA A 521 6.07 3.91 -11.79
C ALA A 521 4.84 4.64 -12.29
N ARG A 522 3.89 3.93 -12.91
CA ARG A 522 2.61 4.49 -13.35
C ARG A 522 1.81 5.08 -12.20
N SER A 523 1.80 4.42 -11.04
CA SER A 523 1.17 4.91 -9.81
C SER A 523 1.83 6.19 -9.29
N TYR A 524 3.16 6.22 -9.25
CA TYR A 524 3.91 7.43 -8.86
C TYR A 524 3.68 8.60 -9.83
N ALA A 525 3.67 8.33 -11.14
CA ALA A 525 3.41 9.35 -12.16
C ALA A 525 2.01 9.96 -12.01
N ALA A 526 0.98 9.14 -11.76
CA ALA A 526 -0.39 9.61 -11.50
C ALA A 526 -0.50 10.50 -10.26
N LYS A 527 0.40 10.34 -9.28
CA LYS A 527 0.51 11.18 -8.07
C LYS A 527 1.46 12.37 -8.24
N GLN A 528 1.94 12.63 -9.46
CA GLN A 528 2.97 13.64 -9.78
C GLN A 528 4.31 13.44 -9.03
N GLN A 529 4.58 12.22 -8.56
CA GLN A 529 5.84 11.85 -7.90
C GLN A 529 6.88 11.41 -8.95
N ILE A 530 7.31 12.38 -9.78
CA ILE A 530 8.10 12.11 -10.99
C ILE A 530 9.42 11.40 -10.69
N ASP A 531 10.17 11.81 -9.66
CA ASP A 531 11.46 11.19 -9.32
C ASP A 531 11.31 9.70 -8.95
N GLN A 532 10.28 9.37 -8.16
CA GLN A 532 9.99 7.98 -7.77
C GLN A 532 9.52 7.16 -8.98
N ALA A 533 8.74 7.77 -9.88
CA ALA A 533 8.33 7.13 -11.12
C ALA A 533 9.54 6.79 -12.01
N MET A 534 10.46 7.73 -12.19
CA MET A 534 11.67 7.53 -13.00
C MET A 534 12.58 6.46 -12.41
N HIS A 535 12.81 6.46 -11.09
CA HIS A 535 13.60 5.44 -10.43
C HIS A 535 12.98 4.03 -10.56
N ALA A 536 11.66 3.93 -10.44
CA ALA A 536 10.95 2.67 -10.66
C ALA A 536 11.07 2.21 -12.13
N LEU A 537 10.98 3.11 -13.11
CA LEU A 537 11.20 2.76 -14.53
C LEU A 537 12.62 2.29 -14.81
N GLU A 538 13.63 2.92 -14.21
CA GLU A 538 15.02 2.46 -14.32
C GLU A 538 15.21 1.06 -13.73
N THR A 539 14.55 0.78 -12.61
CA THR A 539 14.53 -0.56 -12.02
C THR A 539 13.81 -1.56 -12.92
N ALA A 540 12.68 -1.19 -13.50
CA ALA A 540 11.96 -2.04 -14.44
C ALA A 540 12.82 -2.39 -15.68
N ILE A 541 13.50 -1.39 -16.25
CA ILE A 541 14.40 -1.54 -17.41
C ILE A 541 15.62 -2.38 -17.08
N SER A 542 16.16 -2.28 -15.86
CA SER A 542 17.32 -3.10 -15.46
C SER A 542 16.95 -4.57 -15.27
N LEU A 543 15.72 -4.85 -14.82
CA LEU A 543 15.18 -6.20 -14.67
C LEU A 543 14.82 -6.85 -16.01
N ASP A 544 14.18 -6.10 -16.90
CA ASP A 544 13.92 -6.52 -18.28
C ASP A 544 14.15 -5.36 -19.26
N PRO A 545 15.32 -5.32 -19.91
CA PRO A 545 15.65 -4.31 -20.90
C PRO A 545 14.76 -4.36 -22.16
N THR A 546 13.97 -5.43 -22.34
CA THR A 546 13.07 -5.63 -23.49
C THR A 546 11.63 -5.23 -23.20
N TYR A 547 11.31 -4.83 -21.97
CA TYR A 547 9.96 -4.44 -21.57
C TYR A 547 9.58 -3.05 -22.13
N ALA A 548 9.00 -3.04 -23.33
CA ALA A 548 8.71 -1.83 -24.11
C ALA A 548 7.94 -0.76 -23.30
N ASN A 549 6.92 -1.18 -22.54
CA ASN A 549 6.06 -0.29 -21.76
C ASN A 549 6.82 0.61 -20.77
N SER A 550 7.96 0.15 -20.22
CA SER A 550 8.80 0.99 -19.37
C SER A 550 9.39 2.17 -20.14
N TYR A 551 9.84 1.95 -21.37
CA TYR A 551 10.36 3.02 -22.21
C TYR A 551 9.26 3.93 -22.72
N ILE A 552 8.07 3.39 -23.03
CA ILE A 552 6.90 4.18 -23.44
C ILE A 552 6.52 5.17 -22.34
N LEU A 553 6.28 4.68 -21.12
CA LEU A 553 5.90 5.54 -20.00
C LEU A 553 7.01 6.52 -19.62
N LYS A 554 8.28 6.11 -19.70
CA LYS A 554 9.43 7.02 -19.52
C LYS A 554 9.40 8.14 -20.56
N GLY A 555 9.17 7.81 -21.83
CA GLY A 555 9.02 8.77 -22.92
C GLY A 555 7.85 9.74 -22.70
N HIS A 556 6.70 9.25 -22.21
CA HIS A 556 5.55 10.10 -21.89
C HIS A 556 5.88 11.12 -20.80
N ILE A 557 6.53 10.67 -19.72
CA ILE A 557 6.96 11.55 -18.62
C ILE A 557 7.97 12.59 -19.11
N GLU A 558 8.99 12.15 -19.86
CA GLU A 558 10.01 13.05 -20.41
C GLU A 558 9.41 14.09 -21.36
N PHE A 559 8.50 13.67 -22.26
CA PHE A 559 7.81 14.54 -23.20
C PHE A 559 6.95 15.58 -22.48
N ALA A 560 6.15 15.16 -21.48
CA ALA A 560 5.31 16.06 -20.69
C ALA A 560 6.12 17.12 -19.91
N ASN A 561 7.38 16.81 -19.57
CA ASN A 561 8.31 17.72 -18.92
C ASN A 561 9.18 18.53 -19.91
N GLY A 562 8.88 18.49 -21.21
CA GLY A 562 9.61 19.22 -22.25
C GLY A 562 11.01 18.68 -22.56
N LEU A 563 11.35 17.49 -22.06
CA LEU A 563 12.64 16.84 -22.27
C LEU A 563 12.64 16.03 -23.58
N TYR A 564 12.38 16.69 -24.70
CA TYR A 564 12.13 16.03 -25.98
C TYR A 564 13.30 15.17 -26.48
N ASP A 565 14.55 15.58 -26.26
CA ASP A 565 15.73 14.77 -26.62
C ASP A 565 15.77 13.43 -25.89
N ARG A 566 15.35 13.40 -24.62
CA ARG A 566 15.30 12.17 -23.82
C ARG A 566 14.11 11.31 -24.21
N ALA A 567 12.95 11.95 -24.39
CA ALA A 567 11.74 11.28 -24.85
C ALA A 567 11.98 10.58 -26.20
N LEU A 568 12.71 11.21 -27.12
CA LEU A 568 13.11 10.62 -28.40
C LEU A 568 13.85 9.30 -28.20
N ILE A 569 14.89 9.31 -27.35
CA ILE A 569 15.70 8.11 -27.05
C ILE A 569 14.83 7.02 -26.42
N SER A 570 13.95 7.39 -25.49
CA SER A 570 13.04 6.45 -24.82
C SER A 570 12.07 5.80 -25.82
N TYR A 571 11.39 6.58 -26.66
CA TYR A 571 10.48 6.05 -27.66
C TYR A 571 11.21 5.22 -28.74
N GLU A 572 12.39 5.65 -29.20
CA GLU A 572 13.19 4.85 -30.15
C GLU A 572 13.55 3.48 -29.56
N LYS A 573 13.94 3.43 -28.28
CA LYS A 573 14.15 2.15 -27.59
C LYS A 573 12.88 1.32 -27.48
N ALA A 574 11.74 1.94 -27.17
CA ALA A 574 10.46 1.24 -27.13
C ALA A 574 10.14 0.56 -28.48
N THR A 575 10.36 1.26 -29.60
CA THR A 575 10.10 0.73 -30.95
C THR A 575 10.99 -0.46 -31.37
N LEU A 576 12.08 -0.72 -30.65
CA LEU A 576 12.89 -1.93 -30.88
C LEU A 576 12.15 -3.20 -30.43
N TYR A 577 11.30 -3.07 -29.40
CA TYR A 577 10.63 -4.18 -28.73
C TYR A 577 9.13 -4.22 -29.04
N GLU A 578 8.50 -3.07 -29.28
CA GLU A 578 7.11 -2.97 -29.69
C GLU A 578 7.01 -2.32 -31.07
N LYS A 579 6.70 -3.13 -32.09
CA LYS A 579 6.70 -2.69 -33.50
C LYS A 579 5.31 -2.45 -34.07
N ASN A 580 4.26 -2.90 -33.37
CA ASN A 580 2.89 -2.87 -33.87
C ASN A 580 2.00 -1.94 -33.04
N ASP A 581 2.59 -0.92 -32.41
CA ASP A 581 1.88 0.09 -31.63
C ASP A 581 1.88 1.43 -32.38
N ALA A 582 0.78 1.74 -33.06
CA ALA A 582 0.67 2.96 -33.84
C ALA A 582 0.71 4.24 -32.97
N GLU A 583 0.24 4.18 -31.72
CA GLU A 583 0.27 5.32 -30.79
C GLU A 583 1.71 5.63 -30.35
N LEU A 584 2.54 4.61 -30.13
CA LEU A 584 3.97 4.78 -29.90
C LEU A 584 4.65 5.51 -31.06
N TYR A 585 4.35 5.13 -32.32
CA TYR A 585 4.91 5.81 -33.49
C TYR A 585 4.40 7.25 -33.63
N VAL A 586 3.13 7.53 -33.29
CA VAL A 586 2.61 8.92 -33.21
C VAL A 586 3.37 9.75 -32.18
N ASN A 587 3.61 9.21 -30.99
CA ASN A 587 4.36 9.89 -29.92
C ASN A 587 5.82 10.16 -30.34
N LEU A 588 6.45 9.17 -30.98
CA LEU A 588 7.81 9.30 -31.53
C LEU A 588 7.87 10.38 -32.63
N ALA A 589 6.95 10.36 -33.59
CA ALA A 589 6.88 11.33 -34.68
C ALA A 589 6.60 12.75 -34.17
N THR A 590 5.70 12.88 -33.18
CA THR A 590 5.42 14.15 -32.49
C THR A 590 6.67 14.68 -31.79
N THR A 591 7.46 13.80 -31.18
CA THR A 591 8.72 14.17 -30.55
C THR A 591 9.74 14.67 -31.58
N CYS A 592 9.87 14.01 -32.73
CA CYS A 592 10.70 14.50 -33.84
C CYS A 592 10.24 15.88 -34.35
N TYR A 593 8.93 16.10 -34.47
CA TYR A 593 8.37 17.41 -34.85
C TYR A 593 8.74 18.50 -33.84
N LYS A 594 8.63 18.23 -32.53
CA LYS A 594 9.01 19.18 -31.48
C LYS A 594 10.50 19.52 -31.48
N LEU A 595 11.35 18.59 -31.92
CA LEU A 595 12.80 18.80 -32.11
C LEU A 595 13.15 19.47 -33.45
N GLY A 596 12.17 19.72 -34.32
CA GLY A 596 12.37 20.34 -35.63
C GLY A 596 12.81 19.39 -36.75
N ASP A 597 12.89 18.07 -36.50
CA ASP A 597 13.20 17.07 -37.53
C ASP A 597 11.91 16.64 -38.25
N TYR A 598 11.38 17.56 -39.06
CA TYR A 598 10.09 17.40 -39.73
C TYR A 598 10.10 16.27 -40.77
N GLU A 599 11.19 16.06 -41.50
CA GLU A 599 11.30 14.97 -42.46
C GLU A 599 11.30 13.60 -41.77
N LYS A 600 11.97 13.46 -40.61
CA LYS A 600 11.87 12.24 -39.81
C LYS A 600 10.48 12.06 -39.24
N ALA A 601 9.85 13.12 -38.73
CA ALA A 601 8.47 13.06 -38.24
C ALA A 601 7.51 12.53 -39.31
N ILE A 602 7.57 13.05 -40.54
CA ILE A 602 6.74 12.58 -41.67
C ILE A 602 6.94 11.10 -41.94
N ARG A 603 8.18 10.61 -42.00
CA ARG A 603 8.46 9.18 -42.22
C ARG A 603 7.85 8.30 -41.13
N ILE A 604 7.95 8.74 -39.87
CA ILE A 604 7.43 7.98 -38.73
C ILE A 604 5.90 8.05 -38.66
N TYR A 605 5.28 9.18 -39.02
CA TYR A 605 3.82 9.27 -39.18
C TYR A 605 3.30 8.36 -40.29
N ASN A 606 4.02 8.22 -41.41
CA ASN A 606 3.65 7.25 -42.45
C ASN A 606 3.65 5.82 -41.91
N GLN A 607 4.65 5.47 -41.09
CA GLN A 607 4.70 4.17 -40.44
C GLN A 607 3.53 3.97 -39.46
N ALA A 608 3.14 5.00 -38.69
CA ALA A 608 1.97 4.93 -37.83
C ALA A 608 0.66 4.72 -38.62
N ASP A 609 0.52 5.39 -39.78
CA ASP A 609 -0.61 5.25 -40.70
C ASP A 609 -0.69 3.83 -41.29
N GLU A 610 0.46 3.24 -41.66
CA GLU A 610 0.55 1.85 -42.15
C GLU A 610 0.11 0.83 -41.10
N LEU A 611 0.41 1.08 -39.82
CA LEU A 611 0.00 0.21 -38.71
C LEU A 611 -1.50 0.34 -38.40
N GLN A 612 -1.99 1.58 -38.34
CA GLN A 612 -3.41 1.85 -38.08
C GLN A 612 -3.82 3.14 -38.79
N THR A 613 -4.45 2.95 -39.95
CA THR A 613 -5.01 4.04 -40.76
C THR A 613 -6.18 4.74 -40.04
N GLY A 614 -6.44 5.99 -40.40
CA GLY A 614 -7.62 6.70 -39.91
C GLY A 614 -7.47 7.34 -38.52
N GLN A 615 -6.25 7.45 -38.00
CA GLN A 615 -5.99 8.15 -36.75
C GLN A 615 -5.86 9.65 -36.96
N PHE A 616 -6.68 10.44 -36.26
CA PHE A 616 -6.65 11.90 -36.33
C PHE A 616 -5.25 12.48 -36.07
N GLY A 617 -4.58 12.02 -35.00
CA GLY A 617 -3.26 12.52 -34.60
C GLY A 617 -2.16 12.30 -35.65
N VAL A 618 -2.25 11.22 -36.43
CA VAL A 618 -1.30 10.93 -37.52
C VAL A 618 -1.41 11.98 -38.62
N TYR A 619 -2.62 12.21 -39.14
CA TYR A 619 -2.83 13.15 -40.24
C TYR A 619 -2.60 14.59 -39.80
N LEU A 620 -3.08 14.99 -38.62
CA LEU A 620 -2.83 16.34 -38.09
C LEU A 620 -1.32 16.59 -37.91
N GLY A 621 -0.62 15.67 -37.25
CA GLY A 621 0.81 15.80 -36.98
C GLY A 621 1.66 15.80 -38.25
N ARG A 622 1.32 14.96 -39.24
CA ARG A 622 2.00 14.91 -40.54
C ARG A 622 1.72 16.15 -41.38
N ALA A 623 0.49 16.66 -41.37
CA ALA A 623 0.13 17.91 -42.04
C ALA A 623 0.91 19.11 -41.48
N LEU A 624 1.03 19.20 -40.16
CA LEU A 624 1.85 20.23 -39.49
C LEU A 624 3.32 20.13 -39.92
N ALA A 625 3.89 18.91 -39.96
CA ALA A 625 5.26 18.71 -40.42
C ALA A 625 5.45 19.11 -41.89
N TYR A 626 4.51 18.78 -42.78
CA TYR A 626 4.53 19.25 -44.17
C TYR A 626 4.45 20.78 -44.27
N ALA A 627 3.61 21.42 -43.47
CA ALA A 627 3.46 22.87 -43.45
C ALA A 627 4.77 23.58 -43.03
N GLN A 628 5.49 23.04 -42.03
CA GLN A 628 6.80 23.57 -41.62
C GLN A 628 7.88 23.46 -42.71
N LEU A 629 7.72 22.52 -43.65
CA LEU A 629 8.59 22.34 -44.81
C LEU A 629 8.09 23.06 -46.08
N ASP A 630 7.05 23.91 -45.96
CA ASP A 630 6.39 24.61 -47.08
C ASP A 630 5.80 23.66 -48.14
N ARG A 631 5.50 22.42 -47.76
CA ARG A 631 4.86 21.39 -48.60
C ARG A 631 3.34 21.49 -48.50
N LEU A 632 2.82 22.65 -48.90
CA LEU A 632 1.43 23.05 -48.63
C LEU A 632 0.38 22.12 -49.25
N LYS A 633 0.66 21.51 -50.41
CA LYS A 633 -0.29 20.59 -51.06
C LYS A 633 -0.48 19.30 -50.27
N GLU A 634 0.61 18.71 -49.79
CA GLU A 634 0.55 17.52 -48.93
C GLU A 634 -0.09 17.86 -47.58
N ALA A 635 0.28 19.00 -46.98
CA ALA A 635 -0.34 19.47 -45.74
C ALA A 635 -1.86 19.61 -45.87
N MET A 636 -2.36 20.24 -46.94
CA MET A 636 -3.80 20.38 -47.18
C MET A 636 -4.52 19.04 -47.26
N ARG A 637 -3.95 18.05 -47.97
CA ARG A 637 -4.56 16.71 -48.09
C ARG A 637 -4.68 16.01 -46.75
N ASP A 638 -3.65 16.10 -45.91
CA ASP A 638 -3.68 15.48 -44.59
C ASP A 638 -4.59 16.25 -43.63
N PHE A 639 -4.67 17.58 -43.69
CA PHE A 639 -5.67 18.34 -42.93
C PHE A 639 -7.10 18.00 -43.35
N ASP A 640 -7.38 17.85 -44.64
CA ASP A 640 -8.67 17.38 -45.13
C ASP A 640 -9.01 16.02 -44.50
N ARG A 641 -8.05 15.09 -44.49
CA ARG A 641 -8.24 13.77 -43.89
C ARG A 641 -8.44 13.82 -42.37
N ALA A 642 -7.71 14.68 -41.66
CA ALA A 642 -7.89 14.88 -40.23
C ALA A 642 -9.30 15.41 -39.91
N ILE A 643 -9.80 16.36 -40.70
CA ILE A 643 -11.16 16.92 -40.56
C ILE A 643 -12.25 15.90 -40.90
N ASP A 644 -12.02 15.04 -41.90
CA ASP A 644 -12.95 13.93 -42.19
C ASP A 644 -13.09 12.97 -41.00
N ILE A 645 -12.02 12.80 -40.20
CA ILE A 645 -11.99 11.94 -39.02
C ILE A 645 -12.61 12.64 -37.81
N ASP A 646 -12.22 13.89 -37.55
CA ASP A 646 -12.80 14.75 -36.51
C ASP A 646 -13.29 16.09 -37.09
N PRO A 647 -14.58 16.17 -37.45
CA PRO A 647 -15.18 17.40 -38.00
C PRO A 647 -15.31 18.55 -36.99
N HIS A 648 -14.97 18.33 -35.71
CA HIS A 648 -15.07 19.36 -34.66
C HIS A 648 -13.70 19.91 -34.22
N SER A 649 -12.61 19.50 -34.89
CA SER A 649 -11.27 19.94 -34.52
C SER A 649 -10.98 21.39 -34.93
N ALA A 650 -11.11 22.32 -33.97
CA ALA A 650 -10.77 23.73 -34.16
C ALA A 650 -9.33 23.92 -34.67
N SER A 651 -8.38 23.14 -34.15
CA SER A 651 -6.97 23.20 -34.55
C SER A 651 -6.76 22.77 -36.01
N ALA A 652 -7.44 21.72 -36.48
CA ALA A 652 -7.27 21.26 -37.86
C ALA A 652 -7.80 22.31 -38.86
N TYR A 653 -8.95 22.93 -38.56
CA TYR A 653 -9.46 24.04 -39.37
C TYR A 653 -8.55 25.26 -39.33
N TYR A 654 -8.05 25.64 -38.16
CA TYR A 654 -7.13 26.78 -38.01
C TYR A 654 -5.88 26.62 -38.88
N GLU A 655 -5.20 25.48 -38.75
CA GLU A 655 -3.94 25.21 -39.45
C GLU A 655 -4.14 25.04 -40.97
N ARG A 656 -5.24 24.38 -41.40
CA ARG A 656 -5.60 24.33 -42.82
C ARG A 656 -5.92 25.71 -43.37
N GLY A 657 -6.61 26.55 -42.60
CA GLY A 657 -6.92 27.93 -42.93
C GLY A 657 -5.66 28.76 -43.15
N ILE A 658 -4.64 28.58 -42.31
CA ILE A 658 -3.32 29.20 -42.48
C ILE A 658 -2.66 28.71 -43.76
N CYS A 659 -2.61 27.41 -44.03
CA CYS A 659 -2.02 26.87 -45.26
C CYS A 659 -2.72 27.39 -46.52
N ARG A 660 -4.06 27.51 -46.50
CA ARG A 660 -4.84 28.10 -47.60
C ARG A 660 -4.52 29.58 -47.78
N ALA A 661 -4.41 30.33 -46.70
CA ALA A 661 -4.01 31.75 -46.73
C ALA A 661 -2.60 31.92 -47.33
N LEU A 662 -1.62 31.09 -46.92
CA LEU A 662 -0.26 31.10 -47.47
C LEU A 662 -0.24 30.75 -48.97
N SER A 663 -1.15 29.88 -49.42
CA SER A 663 -1.32 29.52 -50.83
C SER A 663 -2.11 30.57 -51.64
N GLY A 664 -2.59 31.64 -51.01
CA GLY A 664 -3.39 32.69 -51.63
C GLY A 664 -4.88 32.36 -51.80
N ASP A 665 -5.36 31.23 -51.25
CA ASP A 665 -6.76 30.84 -51.25
C ASP A 665 -7.52 31.46 -50.06
N TRP A 666 -7.61 32.79 -50.10
CA TRP A 666 -8.16 33.58 -49.00
C TRP A 666 -9.62 33.27 -48.68
N LYS A 667 -10.43 32.89 -49.67
CA LYS A 667 -11.87 32.62 -49.47
C LYS A 667 -12.09 31.32 -48.67
N ASN A 668 -11.40 30.25 -49.03
CA ASN A 668 -11.51 29.00 -48.30
C ASN A 668 -10.77 29.07 -46.95
N ALA A 669 -9.71 29.88 -46.85
CA ALA A 669 -9.08 30.20 -45.57
C ALA A 669 -10.05 30.87 -44.59
N ILE A 670 -10.85 31.84 -45.06
CA ILE A 670 -11.91 32.48 -44.25
C ILE A 670 -12.89 31.43 -43.74
N SER A 671 -13.38 30.54 -44.61
CA SER A 671 -14.34 29.51 -44.21
C SER A 671 -13.79 28.60 -43.12
N ASP A 672 -12.53 28.17 -43.24
CA ASP A 672 -11.90 27.32 -42.24
C ASP A 672 -11.66 28.06 -40.92
N LEU A 673 -11.16 29.29 -40.97
CA LEU A 673 -10.92 30.09 -39.77
C LEU A 673 -12.23 30.41 -39.02
N GLN A 674 -13.33 30.67 -39.75
CA GLN A 674 -14.65 30.81 -39.16
C GLN A 674 -15.13 29.52 -38.47
N GLN A 675 -14.86 28.36 -39.08
CA GLN A 675 -15.20 27.07 -38.47
C GLN A 675 -14.36 26.79 -37.22
N SER A 676 -13.07 27.12 -37.26
CA SER A 676 -12.20 27.06 -36.08
C SER A 676 -12.72 27.91 -34.93
N ILE A 677 -13.06 29.18 -35.20
CA ILE A 677 -13.64 30.11 -34.21
C ILE A 677 -15.01 29.66 -33.72
N HIS A 678 -15.81 28.99 -34.57
CA HIS A 678 -17.09 28.44 -34.13
C HIS A 678 -16.91 27.40 -33.02
N PHE A 679 -15.86 26.58 -33.09
CA PHE A 679 -15.53 25.58 -32.08
C PHE A 679 -14.73 26.16 -30.91
N GLU A 680 -13.82 27.09 -31.16
CA GLU A 680 -13.01 27.77 -30.14
C GLU A 680 -13.13 29.31 -30.31
N PRO A 681 -14.17 29.94 -29.72
CA PRO A 681 -14.45 31.36 -29.95
C PRO A 681 -13.41 32.30 -29.34
N ASP A 682 -12.66 31.84 -28.34
CA ASP A 682 -11.68 32.63 -27.59
C ASP A 682 -10.24 32.52 -28.15
N ASN A 683 -10.08 31.94 -29.34
CA ASN A 683 -8.77 31.82 -30.00
C ASN A 683 -8.38 33.15 -30.68
N ALA A 684 -7.56 33.95 -30.00
CA ALA A 684 -7.12 35.27 -30.49
C ALA A 684 -6.38 35.20 -31.83
N ASP A 685 -5.53 34.18 -32.02
CA ASP A 685 -4.75 34.01 -33.24
C ASP A 685 -5.66 33.68 -34.44
N ALA A 686 -6.71 32.87 -34.23
CA ALA A 686 -7.70 32.58 -35.26
C ALA A 686 -8.43 33.86 -35.72
N HIS A 687 -8.82 34.73 -34.79
CA HIS A 687 -9.43 36.04 -35.10
C HIS A 687 -8.46 36.96 -35.84
N GLU A 688 -7.17 36.98 -35.47
CA GLU A 688 -6.12 37.72 -36.20
C GLU A 688 -6.03 37.24 -37.65
N LYS A 689 -5.89 35.93 -37.86
CA LYS A 689 -5.75 35.35 -39.21
C LYS A 689 -7.00 35.57 -40.03
N LEU A 690 -8.18 35.49 -39.43
CA LEU A 690 -9.45 35.76 -40.10
C LEU A 690 -9.53 37.22 -40.55
N GLY A 691 -9.19 38.17 -39.67
CA GLY A 691 -9.12 39.59 -40.00
C GLY A 691 -8.14 39.89 -41.13
N THR A 692 -6.98 39.22 -41.10
CA THR A 692 -5.98 39.32 -42.17
C THR A 692 -6.52 38.82 -43.50
N CYS A 693 -7.22 37.69 -43.52
CA CYS A 693 -7.83 37.16 -44.75
C CYS A 693 -8.93 38.08 -45.28
N TYR A 694 -9.78 38.65 -44.40
CA TYR A 694 -10.79 39.63 -44.80
C TYR A 694 -10.17 40.90 -45.40
N TYR A 695 -9.06 41.37 -44.83
CA TYR A 695 -8.31 42.50 -45.38
C TYR A 695 -7.80 42.21 -46.80
N GLN A 696 -7.29 41.00 -47.05
CA GLN A 696 -6.79 40.59 -48.38
C GLN A 696 -7.90 40.49 -49.43
N VAL A 697 -9.11 40.07 -49.05
CA VAL A 697 -10.27 40.04 -49.96
C VAL A 697 -11.03 41.38 -50.01
N HIS A 698 -10.47 42.44 -49.42
CA HIS A 698 -11.04 43.79 -49.36
C HIS A 698 -12.37 43.93 -48.60
N ASP A 699 -12.75 42.95 -47.78
CA ASP A 699 -13.88 43.05 -46.84
C ASP A 699 -13.42 43.74 -45.55
N TYR A 700 -13.08 45.02 -45.67
CA TYR A 700 -12.47 45.79 -44.59
C TYR A 700 -13.37 45.92 -43.36
N LYS A 701 -14.69 45.84 -43.53
CA LYS A 701 -15.65 45.90 -42.41
C LYS A 701 -15.49 44.67 -41.52
N LYS A 702 -15.52 43.47 -42.09
CA LYS A 702 -15.31 42.23 -41.32
C LYS A 702 -13.88 42.10 -40.80
N ALA A 703 -12.90 42.67 -41.51
CA ALA A 703 -11.54 42.76 -41.00
C ALA A 703 -11.49 43.56 -39.69
N VAL A 704 -12.15 44.72 -39.63
CA VAL A 704 -12.27 45.52 -38.39
C VAL A 704 -12.95 44.74 -37.26
N ASP A 705 -14.04 44.03 -37.56
CA ASP A 705 -14.77 43.24 -36.56
C ASP A 705 -13.87 42.13 -35.98
N SER A 706 -13.19 41.38 -36.85
CA SER A 706 -12.30 40.27 -36.45
C SER A 706 -11.08 40.77 -35.65
N PHE A 707 -10.42 41.84 -36.11
CA PHE A 707 -9.31 42.43 -35.34
C PHE A 707 -9.77 43.02 -34.01
N THR A 708 -11.01 43.51 -33.90
CA THR A 708 -11.56 43.99 -32.63
C THR A 708 -11.72 42.86 -31.63
N LEU A 709 -12.19 41.69 -32.07
CA LEU A 709 -12.26 40.50 -31.22
C LEU A 709 -10.85 40.03 -30.82
N ALA A 710 -9.90 39.94 -31.76
CA ALA A 710 -8.51 39.59 -31.45
C ALA A 710 -7.87 40.55 -30.43
N ILE A 711 -8.09 41.86 -30.55
CA ILE A 711 -7.61 42.87 -29.59
C ILE A 711 -8.25 42.70 -28.22
N THR A 712 -9.52 42.34 -28.17
CA THR A 712 -10.24 42.12 -26.90
C THR A 712 -9.66 40.94 -26.13
N LEU A 713 -9.22 39.89 -26.85
CA LEU A 713 -8.62 38.69 -26.27
C LEU A 713 -7.14 38.91 -25.91
N THR A 714 -6.33 39.33 -26.88
CA THR A 714 -4.87 39.52 -26.72
C THR A 714 -4.42 40.77 -27.49
N PRO A 715 -4.41 41.97 -26.87
CA PRO A 715 -4.08 43.20 -27.57
C PRO A 715 -2.58 43.25 -27.94
N THR A 716 -2.28 43.46 -29.22
CA THR A 716 -0.91 43.69 -29.71
C THR A 716 -0.85 44.92 -30.61
N PHE A 717 0.31 45.57 -30.70
CA PHE A 717 0.47 46.75 -31.56
C PHE A 717 0.14 46.44 -33.04
N LYS A 718 0.47 45.24 -33.53
CA LYS A 718 0.18 44.79 -34.89
C LYS A 718 -1.32 44.73 -35.16
N LEU A 719 -2.10 44.23 -34.21
CA LEU A 719 -3.56 44.16 -34.36
C LEU A 719 -4.18 45.56 -34.46
N TYR A 720 -3.68 46.52 -33.66
CA TYR A 720 -4.09 47.92 -33.80
C TYR A 720 -3.71 48.50 -35.16
N GLU A 721 -2.51 48.21 -35.68
CA GLU A 721 -2.13 48.62 -37.04
C GLU A 721 -3.07 48.03 -38.10
N TYR A 722 -3.35 46.73 -38.06
CA TYR A 722 -4.20 46.07 -39.05
C TYR A 722 -5.65 46.55 -38.99
N ARG A 723 -6.18 46.83 -37.79
CA ARG A 723 -7.51 47.44 -37.65
C ARG A 723 -7.52 48.89 -38.15
N GLY A 724 -6.49 49.66 -37.84
CA GLY A 724 -6.30 51.03 -38.32
C GLY A 724 -6.24 51.10 -39.86
N ASP A 725 -5.52 50.17 -40.48
CA ASP A 725 -5.45 50.03 -41.94
C ASP A 725 -6.82 49.76 -42.54
N SER A 726 -7.56 48.83 -41.94
CA SER A 726 -8.90 48.47 -42.39
C SER A 726 -9.86 49.66 -42.29
N LYS A 727 -9.83 50.42 -41.19
CA LYS A 727 -10.61 51.65 -41.01
C LYS A 727 -10.22 52.76 -41.99
N PHE A 728 -8.92 52.92 -42.25
CA PHE A 728 -8.43 53.88 -43.25
C PHE A 728 -8.99 53.56 -44.66
N LYS A 729 -9.05 52.26 -45.02
CA LYS A 729 -9.64 51.82 -46.29
C LYS A 729 -11.16 52.03 -46.35
N LEU A 730 -11.85 51.97 -45.21
CA LEU A 730 -13.27 52.34 -45.07
C LEU A 730 -13.52 53.85 -45.00
N ASN A 731 -12.48 54.67 -45.13
CA ASN A 731 -12.55 56.13 -45.00
C ASN A 731 -12.92 56.63 -43.58
N ASP A 732 -12.84 55.77 -42.56
CA ASP A 732 -12.92 56.15 -41.14
C ASP A 732 -11.54 56.65 -40.68
N MET A 733 -11.24 57.90 -41.06
CA MET A 733 -9.93 58.51 -40.80
C MET A 733 -9.68 58.71 -39.29
N GLN A 734 -10.70 59.10 -38.53
CA GLN A 734 -10.56 59.33 -37.09
C GLN A 734 -10.34 58.01 -36.34
N GLY A 735 -11.10 56.96 -36.69
CA GLY A 735 -10.90 55.63 -36.12
C GLY A 735 -9.52 55.04 -36.46
N ALA A 736 -9.01 55.28 -37.67
CA ALA A 736 -7.65 54.90 -38.06
C ALA A 736 -6.58 55.62 -37.23
N ILE A 737 -6.71 56.94 -37.03
CA ILE A 737 -5.80 57.72 -36.18
C ILE A 737 -5.78 57.20 -34.74
N ASN A 738 -6.97 56.88 -34.19
CA ASN A 738 -7.08 56.34 -32.84
C ASN A 738 -6.36 54.99 -32.73
N ASP A 739 -6.53 54.10 -33.71
CA ASP A 739 -5.88 52.80 -33.73
C ASP A 739 -4.36 52.90 -33.92
N TYR A 740 -3.85 53.74 -34.82
CA TYR A 740 -2.40 53.94 -34.92
C TYR A 740 -1.80 54.59 -33.68
N THR A 741 -2.56 55.45 -32.99
CA THR A 741 -2.15 56.00 -31.69
C THR A 741 -2.07 54.91 -30.62
N ALA A 742 -3.06 54.00 -30.58
CA ALA A 742 -3.01 52.84 -29.70
C ALA A 742 -1.82 51.93 -30.02
N ALA A 743 -1.51 51.72 -31.30
CA ALA A 743 -0.34 50.95 -31.74
C ALA A 743 0.98 51.60 -31.29
N ILE A 744 1.13 52.92 -31.42
CA ILE A 744 2.29 53.69 -30.93
C ILE A 744 2.40 53.62 -29.41
N ASN A 745 1.29 53.72 -28.69
CA ASN A 745 1.30 53.60 -27.23
C ASN A 745 1.72 52.20 -26.79
N ALA A 746 1.28 51.16 -27.51
CA ALA A 746 1.69 49.78 -27.26
C ALA A 746 3.17 49.53 -27.63
N GLN A 747 3.67 50.15 -28.70
CA GLN A 747 5.07 50.08 -29.11
C GLN A 747 5.58 51.45 -29.62
N PRO A 748 6.22 52.27 -28.75
CA PRO A 748 6.63 53.64 -29.09
C PRO A 748 7.68 53.79 -30.19
N ARG A 749 8.31 52.68 -30.62
CA ARG A 749 9.28 52.65 -31.73
C ARG A 749 8.72 51.98 -32.99
N ALA A 750 7.40 51.79 -33.08
CA ALA A 750 6.76 51.25 -34.27
C ALA A 750 6.72 52.31 -35.39
N GLY A 751 7.83 52.43 -36.15
CA GLY A 751 7.96 53.41 -37.23
C GLY A 751 6.83 53.33 -38.27
N THR A 752 6.32 52.12 -38.54
CA THR A 752 5.18 51.87 -39.43
C THR A 752 3.91 52.55 -38.94
N SER A 753 3.64 52.56 -37.63
CA SER A 753 2.44 53.18 -37.06
C SER A 753 2.49 54.70 -37.18
N TYR A 754 3.65 55.31 -36.93
CA TYR A 754 3.88 56.75 -37.16
C TYR A 754 3.71 57.10 -38.63
N TYR A 755 4.26 56.30 -39.54
CA TYR A 755 4.12 56.54 -40.98
C TYR A 755 2.64 56.52 -41.39
N ARG A 756 1.91 55.47 -41.00
CA ARG A 756 0.49 55.31 -41.33
C ARG A 756 -0.36 56.44 -40.77
N ARG A 757 -0.18 56.83 -39.49
CA ARG A 757 -0.90 57.94 -38.86
C ARG A 757 -0.58 59.29 -39.52
N GLY A 758 0.70 59.54 -39.82
CA GLY A 758 1.15 60.73 -40.52
C GLY A 758 0.51 60.88 -41.90
N VAL A 759 0.40 59.79 -42.67
CA VAL A 759 -0.30 59.77 -43.96
C VAL A 759 -1.79 60.13 -43.80
N VAL A 760 -2.47 59.65 -42.76
CA VAL A 760 -3.87 60.00 -42.49
C VAL A 760 -4.03 61.48 -42.16
N PHE A 761 -3.17 62.05 -41.30
CA PHE A 761 -3.21 63.48 -40.96
C PHE A 761 -3.01 64.38 -42.18
N ILE A 762 -2.03 64.07 -43.05
CA ILE A 762 -1.84 64.80 -44.30
C ILE A 762 -3.10 64.75 -45.17
N LYS A 763 -3.77 63.59 -45.25
CA LYS A 763 -5.01 63.43 -46.03
C LYS A 763 -6.17 64.24 -45.47
N LEU A 764 -6.23 64.44 -44.16
CA LEU A 764 -7.23 65.30 -43.49
C LEU A 764 -6.89 66.80 -43.53
N GLY A 765 -5.72 67.18 -44.05
CA GLY A 765 -5.27 68.57 -44.10
C GLY A 765 -4.53 69.05 -42.85
N ASP A 766 -4.35 68.19 -41.84
CA ASP A 766 -3.50 68.49 -40.68
C ASP A 766 -2.02 68.26 -41.04
N ARG A 767 -1.46 69.24 -41.74
CA ARG A 767 -0.06 69.22 -42.20
C ARG A 767 0.91 69.12 -41.03
N GLN A 768 0.64 69.82 -39.91
CA GLN A 768 1.57 69.89 -38.78
C GLN A 768 1.72 68.52 -38.10
N SER A 769 0.60 67.90 -37.72
CA SER A 769 0.62 66.58 -37.07
C SER A 769 1.15 65.52 -38.03
N GLY A 770 0.74 65.58 -39.31
CA GLY A 770 1.21 64.65 -40.33
C GLY A 770 2.73 64.69 -40.54
N CYS A 771 3.32 65.88 -40.60
CA CYS A 771 4.76 66.04 -40.77
C CYS A 771 5.57 65.61 -39.55
N ASN A 772 5.08 65.90 -38.34
CA ASN A 772 5.70 65.43 -37.10
C ASN A 772 5.79 63.90 -37.09
N ASP A 773 4.69 63.22 -37.40
CA ASP A 773 4.64 61.75 -37.44
C ASP A 773 5.52 61.16 -38.56
N LEU A 774 5.57 61.77 -39.75
CA LEU A 774 6.43 61.33 -40.83
C LEU A 774 7.93 61.47 -40.48
N LEU A 775 8.32 62.54 -39.78
CA LEU A 775 9.69 62.70 -39.28
C LEU A 775 10.06 61.62 -38.25
N MET A 776 9.14 61.28 -37.34
CA MET A 776 9.33 60.16 -36.40
C MET A 776 9.44 58.82 -37.13
N ALA A 777 8.60 58.57 -38.14
CA ALA A 777 8.67 57.37 -38.95
C ALA A 777 10.03 57.22 -39.65
N LYS A 778 10.56 58.32 -40.21
CA LYS A 778 11.91 58.35 -40.79
C LYS A 778 12.99 58.07 -39.74
N GLN A 779 12.90 58.69 -38.57
CA GLN A 779 13.82 58.45 -37.46
C GLN A 779 13.84 56.96 -37.07
N PHE A 780 12.70 56.28 -37.16
CA PHE A 780 12.56 54.85 -36.90
C PHE A 780 12.77 53.96 -38.14
N GLY A 781 13.36 54.50 -39.21
CA GLY A 781 13.86 53.71 -40.34
C GLY A 781 12.89 53.48 -41.50
N ILE A 782 11.70 54.11 -41.51
CA ILE A 782 10.75 54.02 -42.63
C ILE A 782 11.19 54.95 -43.77
N ARG A 783 11.76 54.37 -44.84
CA ARG A 783 12.31 55.12 -45.99
C ARG A 783 11.21 55.79 -46.82
N GLU A 784 10.02 55.21 -46.84
CA GLU A 784 8.84 55.70 -47.55
C GLU A 784 8.39 57.08 -47.03
N ALA A 785 8.74 57.42 -45.79
CA ALA A 785 8.44 58.72 -45.20
C ALA A 785 9.12 59.88 -45.94
N ASP A 786 10.32 59.68 -46.50
CA ASP A 786 11.08 60.75 -47.19
C ASP A 786 10.32 61.37 -48.37
N GLY A 787 9.60 60.55 -49.13
CA GLY A 787 8.79 61.02 -50.26
C GLY A 787 7.63 61.91 -49.80
N MET A 788 6.94 61.49 -48.73
CA MET A 788 5.82 62.23 -48.15
C MET A 788 6.29 63.54 -47.51
N ILE A 789 7.43 63.53 -46.79
CA ILE A 789 8.02 64.71 -46.18
C ILE A 789 8.36 65.76 -47.24
N ARG A 790 9.06 65.38 -48.32
CA ARG A 790 9.41 66.33 -49.40
C ARG A 790 8.17 66.97 -50.05
N LYS A 791 7.09 66.21 -50.18
CA LYS A 791 5.88 66.67 -50.88
C LYS A 791 4.98 67.52 -49.98
N HIS A 792 4.92 67.23 -48.68
CA HIS A 792 3.90 67.77 -47.79
C HIS A 792 4.44 68.51 -46.56
N CYS A 793 5.76 68.57 -46.34
CA CYS A 793 6.35 69.12 -45.12
C CYS A 793 7.40 70.21 -45.35
N GLN A 794 7.42 70.77 -46.56
CA GLN A 794 8.27 71.92 -46.92
C GLN A 794 7.67 73.25 -46.47
#